data_AF-A0A0B9A623-F1
#
_entry.id   AF-A0A0B9A623-F1
#
_cell.length_a   1.000
_cell.length_b   1.000
_cell.length_c   1.000
_cell.angle_alpha   90.00
_cell.angle_beta   90.00
_cell.angle_gamma   90.00
#
_symmetry.space_group_name_H-M   'P 1'
#
loop_
_entity.id
_entity.type
_entity.pdbx_description
1 polymer ?
#
loop_
_entity_poly.entity_id
_entity_poly.type
_entity_poly.pdbx_seq_one_letter_code
_entity_poly.pdbx_strand_id
1 'polypeptide(L)'
;MSLYSRLDRIAADVARLDRQLTSVSNHPQSQRTSVEGGSIDFNDADGNLMAIVGSQDDGGNTINVLAGPTPPTPVGFTVDVDHGKFIVHWSGDFDGDALAPSDWSRAEVHASQDPFFVPDRATARGSIVSAAGGEVTIGVLKGTWTIKMLAWSQAGKMSVPSAPVDVEVPGYGDIVLEEIDAATTLIKNAGEMLLEGQQTLADKLAGIADLDPEEISDEIAQARQEAIDAALAEIANVEGTLTSAIGAKSSTTWSTSNPPVNYEGAVGDTWVKLTSLGSGGREIRRSRWQGDVWVDHPVDGAVLSNVDASTITTGFLDVVNRIRAGAILAEKLLIGGARNLLPNGDLDKGSAVGWPVAGSGDAGPVYDTLDKAEGKIARVSYRTISTQQGSSFGRFPVAGMETLVMEAWVKADKPGSIIYVEVRDQAGAHAGTTSRTAWGTAGGWAGDTASYSYPFGKMEVPTVWTRFRSTLKLAPGTSEVYIGGMYFNHSSGTERDATVSYSGLSLRPMVGGTLIEPGGIQTPHLAADVLEVGNLKAGTAALAEAVIKKLFAEVVVARMAQAEEFIGENAILTGAVTAPKITASEELWAKLAQFVTVYAEMVDSDVFNGRVFRGSTFLTTNESSWSDRGMFLLDDEGNPRIQAPTDGSDFTVNAEIVAKSLTAAGRASFLAENNRLEPGAGLVLAAGVGDPPSPPVVSNHYKQITPPALADGESVSGLAYSDGLFWRAVDAGSGNNPLDRVEGIDRNGTIQRTIPLANFWARNGLVVIGDELFALGIRDDRPENVRNQERWVRVFGLDGTYKRQWEYPNYGTGTYQPGIGSTPAGNVSIAQCWQDGKLSWRTFSPTGTLINTTTRDAPVKSDAVGIYGGPADFGTTRTVFAKGFTPGTNRQFTVYGTNGNDYFPEQSWYSPGRGDVKGLAWDGEKFYSIDPAGVITEYGSLNMGDDSANWWATYRWVGSGGKTTRIAPPGRFAWARRSCLRVSAPNLPQGVTTIEPSLAFKTTTPARTEFRSPAWVAGATPATVNYEVLPTNWQSGAAPGDINNFPNSTPSSVKASTGLFEVKGDGSGRWGPLTFNADGSMSSSAVPAWVPITSFASGYSVQSWGFAPAYRVWPDGKVEWRGVIAGTINGTIHPFVIPTAARPAQPVNMTAAVQAVGTEYVTRVEFCPEQNPTQFRVYRGSSDRTWVSLDGLTYYKS
;
A
#
# COMPACT_ATOMS: atom_id res chain seq x y z
N MET A 1 -74.63 77.24 -0.47
CA MET A 1 -73.81 76.70 -1.58
C MET A 1 -74.67 76.68 -2.83
N SER A 2 -74.33 77.48 -3.85
CA SER A 2 -75.16 77.61 -5.06
C SER A 2 -74.98 76.39 -5.98
N LEU A 3 -75.95 76.17 -6.87
CA LEU A 3 -75.92 75.09 -7.86
C LEU A 3 -74.61 75.08 -8.69
N TYR A 4 -74.02 76.26 -8.90
CA TYR A 4 -72.74 76.44 -9.59
C TYR A 4 -71.55 75.80 -8.86
N SER A 5 -71.46 75.90 -7.52
CA SER A 5 -70.36 75.27 -6.78
C SER A 5 -70.42 73.73 -6.78
N ARG A 6 -71.60 73.15 -7.06
CA ARG A 6 -71.76 71.69 -7.24
C ARG A 6 -71.36 71.26 -8.65
N LEU A 7 -71.73 72.04 -9.67
CA LEU A 7 -71.34 71.78 -11.06
C LEU A 7 -69.82 71.89 -11.26
N ASP A 8 -69.18 72.89 -10.66
CA ASP A 8 -67.71 73.04 -10.74
C ASP A 8 -66.97 71.91 -10.03
N ARG A 9 -67.53 71.41 -8.92
CA ARG A 9 -66.97 70.25 -8.20
C ARG A 9 -67.11 68.97 -9.02
N ILE A 10 -68.26 68.76 -9.66
CA ILE A 10 -68.49 67.59 -10.53
C ILE A 10 -67.58 67.66 -11.76
N ALA A 11 -67.42 68.82 -12.38
CA ALA A 11 -66.50 69.00 -13.51
C ALA A 11 -65.05 68.75 -13.11
N ALA A 12 -64.61 69.21 -11.94
CA ALA A 12 -63.28 68.95 -11.40
C ALA A 12 -63.07 67.46 -11.05
N ASP A 13 -64.08 66.80 -10.49
CA ASP A 13 -64.03 65.38 -10.17
C ASP A 13 -64.00 64.52 -11.44
N VAL A 14 -64.76 64.88 -12.47
CA VAL A 14 -64.72 64.23 -13.79
C VAL A 14 -63.35 64.43 -14.45
N ALA A 15 -62.81 65.65 -14.46
CA ALA A 15 -61.48 65.92 -15.03
C ALA A 15 -60.33 65.26 -14.24
N ARG A 16 -60.52 64.99 -12.94
CA ARG A 16 -59.58 64.23 -12.12
C ARG A 16 -59.69 62.74 -12.42
N LEU A 17 -60.91 62.21 -12.51
CA LEU A 17 -61.16 60.82 -12.88
C LEU A 17 -60.64 60.51 -14.28
N ASP A 18 -60.80 61.43 -15.24
CA ASP A 18 -60.33 61.25 -16.61
C ASP A 18 -58.79 61.26 -16.67
N ARG A 19 -58.13 62.12 -15.89
CA ARG A 19 -56.66 62.09 -15.73
C ARG A 19 -56.16 60.83 -15.04
N GLN A 20 -56.87 60.34 -14.02
CA GLN A 20 -56.54 59.08 -13.35
C GLN A 20 -56.75 57.89 -14.28
N LEU A 21 -57.84 57.88 -15.06
CA LEU A 21 -58.14 56.83 -16.04
C LEU A 21 -57.11 56.83 -17.18
N THR A 22 -56.72 58.00 -17.68
CA THR A 22 -55.67 58.13 -18.70
C THR A 22 -54.30 57.71 -18.16
N SER A 23 -53.98 58.08 -16.92
CA SER A 23 -52.75 57.63 -16.25
C SER A 23 -52.73 56.11 -16.01
N VAL A 24 -53.85 55.50 -15.62
CA VAL A 24 -53.98 54.05 -15.41
C VAL A 24 -54.01 53.29 -16.73
N SER A 25 -54.58 53.87 -17.80
CA SER A 25 -54.65 53.24 -19.13
C SER A 25 -53.32 53.30 -19.89
N ASN A 26 -52.46 54.30 -19.60
CA ASN A 26 -51.17 54.48 -20.28
C ASN A 26 -49.97 53.88 -19.51
N HIS A 27 -50.18 53.27 -18.33
CA HIS A 27 -49.13 52.54 -17.64
C HIS A 27 -49.08 51.08 -18.14
N PRO A 28 -47.89 50.50 -18.39
CA PRO A 28 -47.76 49.06 -18.62
C PRO A 28 -48.33 48.30 -17.40
N GLN A 29 -49.45 47.60 -17.58
CA GLN A 29 -50.17 46.94 -16.48
C GLN A 29 -49.43 45.75 -15.84
N SER A 30 -48.33 45.29 -16.43
CA SER A 30 -47.58 44.12 -15.97
C SER A 30 -47.01 44.26 -14.55
N GLN A 31 -46.75 45.47 -14.05
CA GLN A 31 -46.20 45.69 -12.71
C GLN A 31 -47.17 45.35 -11.55
N ARG A 32 -48.47 45.15 -11.84
CA ARG A 32 -49.50 44.83 -10.83
C ARG A 32 -50.40 43.65 -11.21
N THR A 33 -49.98 42.83 -12.17
CA THR A 33 -50.77 41.67 -12.61
C THR A 33 -50.30 40.43 -11.84
N SER A 34 -51.23 39.71 -11.19
CA SER A 34 -50.99 38.35 -10.69
C SER A 34 -51.75 37.35 -11.56
N VAL A 35 -51.18 36.17 -11.76
CA VAL A 35 -51.81 35.08 -12.54
C VAL A 35 -52.60 34.20 -11.57
N GLU A 36 -53.88 34.52 -11.38
CA GLU A 36 -54.80 33.80 -10.48
C GLU A 36 -55.66 32.81 -11.28
N GLY A 37 -55.09 31.68 -11.70
CA GLY A 37 -55.81 30.60 -12.39
C GLY A 37 -55.96 30.76 -13.92
N GLY A 38 -54.95 31.32 -14.59
CA GLY A 38 -54.86 31.42 -16.05
C GLY A 38 -53.40 31.38 -16.54
N SER A 39 -53.15 31.81 -17.79
CA SER A 39 -51.81 31.92 -18.36
C SER A 39 -51.57 33.25 -19.09
N ILE A 40 -50.29 33.60 -19.23
CA ILE A 40 -49.82 34.66 -20.13
C ILE A 40 -49.14 33.98 -21.32
N ASP A 41 -49.65 34.25 -22.51
CA ASP A 41 -49.19 33.66 -23.76
C ASP A 41 -48.21 34.62 -24.48
N PHE A 42 -47.00 34.16 -24.73
CA PHE A 42 -45.99 34.84 -25.54
C PHE A 42 -46.11 34.34 -26.96
N ASN A 43 -46.47 35.20 -27.91
CA ASN A 43 -46.55 34.87 -29.33
C ASN A 43 -45.40 35.51 -30.12
N ASP A 44 -44.96 34.88 -31.21
CA ASP A 44 -44.02 35.48 -32.16
C ASP A 44 -44.69 36.55 -33.04
N ALA A 45 -43.92 37.15 -33.96
CA ALA A 45 -44.40 38.20 -34.86
C ALA A 45 -45.48 37.73 -35.84
N ASP A 46 -45.58 36.42 -36.08
CA ASP A 46 -46.56 35.80 -36.97
C ASP A 46 -47.81 35.31 -36.20
N GLY A 47 -47.81 35.47 -34.86
CA GLY A 47 -48.92 35.10 -33.97
C GLY A 47 -48.88 33.65 -33.49
N ASN A 48 -47.78 32.92 -33.68
CA ASN A 48 -47.63 31.56 -33.15
C ASN A 48 -47.22 31.61 -31.67
N LEU A 49 -47.74 30.67 -30.89
CA LEU A 49 -47.46 30.57 -29.46
C LEU A 49 -46.04 30.06 -29.18
N MET A 50 -45.24 30.85 -28.48
CA MET A 50 -43.83 30.62 -28.15
C MET A 50 -43.62 30.15 -26.72
N ALA A 51 -44.32 30.73 -25.74
CA ALA A 51 -44.25 30.32 -24.35
C ALA A 51 -45.51 30.66 -23.56
N ILE A 52 -45.78 29.92 -22.49
CA ILE A 52 -46.89 30.13 -21.56
C ILE A 52 -46.32 30.35 -20.16
N VAL A 53 -46.69 31.44 -19.49
CA VAL A 53 -46.35 31.71 -18.09
C VAL A 53 -47.62 31.64 -17.24
N GLY A 54 -47.74 30.61 -16.41
CA GLY A 54 -48.93 30.38 -15.57
C GLY A 54 -49.42 28.94 -15.62
N SER A 55 -50.74 28.77 -15.54
CA SER A 55 -51.39 27.46 -15.48
C SER A 55 -51.21 26.69 -16.77
N GLN A 56 -50.82 25.42 -16.64
CA GLN A 56 -50.64 24.46 -17.74
C GLN A 56 -51.82 23.50 -17.83
N ASP A 57 -51.89 22.73 -18.91
CA ASP A 57 -52.93 21.73 -19.15
C ASP A 57 -53.01 20.63 -18.07
N ASP A 58 -51.92 20.41 -17.33
CA ASP A 58 -51.84 19.46 -16.21
C ASP A 58 -52.24 20.06 -14.85
N GLY A 59 -52.64 21.34 -14.82
CA GLY A 59 -53.01 22.09 -13.62
C GLY A 59 -51.82 22.66 -12.83
N GLY A 60 -50.58 22.41 -13.25
CA GLY A 60 -49.38 23.03 -12.68
C GLY A 60 -49.20 24.49 -13.10
N ASN A 61 -48.39 25.25 -12.36
CA ASN A 61 -48.01 26.63 -12.73
C ASN A 61 -46.50 26.66 -13.04
N THR A 62 -46.12 27.01 -14.26
CA THR A 62 -44.70 27.14 -14.68
C THR A 62 -44.55 28.08 -15.88
N ILE A 63 -43.31 28.30 -16.31
CA ILE A 63 -42.97 28.85 -17.63
C ILE A 63 -42.75 27.65 -18.55
N ASN A 64 -43.58 27.51 -19.57
CA ASN A 64 -43.51 26.42 -20.55
C ASN A 64 -43.18 27.00 -21.92
N VAL A 65 -41.99 26.69 -22.46
CA VAL A 65 -41.58 27.12 -23.80
C VAL A 65 -42.12 26.10 -24.80
N LEU A 66 -43.02 26.53 -25.68
CA LEU A 66 -43.71 25.66 -26.64
C LEU A 66 -43.05 25.67 -28.02
N ALA A 67 -42.37 26.75 -28.38
CA ALA A 67 -41.68 26.86 -29.65
C ALA A 67 -40.36 27.63 -29.51
N GLY A 68 -39.38 27.22 -30.31
CA GLY A 68 -38.03 27.78 -30.37
C GLY A 68 -37.23 27.21 -31.54
N PRO A 69 -36.03 27.72 -31.85
CA PRO A 69 -35.18 27.16 -32.89
C PRO A 69 -34.75 25.72 -32.57
N THR A 70 -34.47 24.94 -33.61
CA THR A 70 -33.79 23.64 -33.42
C THR A 70 -32.34 23.91 -33.04
N PRO A 71 -31.82 23.32 -31.94
CA PRO A 71 -30.42 23.49 -31.58
C PRO A 71 -29.46 23.01 -32.67
N PRO A 72 -28.30 23.66 -32.85
CA PRO A 72 -27.22 23.14 -33.69
C PRO A 72 -26.69 21.78 -33.20
N THR A 73 -25.98 21.04 -34.05
CA THR A 73 -25.40 19.74 -33.71
C THR A 73 -24.16 19.90 -32.85
N PRO A 74 -24.06 19.24 -31.67
CA PRO A 74 -22.83 19.21 -30.88
C PRO A 74 -21.68 18.56 -31.65
N VAL A 75 -20.47 19.14 -31.56
CA VAL A 75 -19.25 18.59 -32.19
C VAL A 75 -18.09 18.53 -31.20
N GLY A 76 -17.01 17.86 -31.57
CA GLY A 76 -15.73 17.92 -30.85
C GLY A 76 -15.70 17.27 -29.46
N PHE A 77 -16.67 16.41 -29.12
CA PHE A 77 -16.64 15.69 -27.85
C PHE A 77 -15.59 14.57 -27.85
N THR A 78 -15.00 14.29 -26.68
CA THR A 78 -14.05 13.19 -26.45
C THR A 78 -14.61 12.19 -25.46
N VAL A 79 -14.09 10.97 -25.48
CA VAL A 79 -14.53 9.89 -24.58
C VAL A 79 -13.31 9.22 -23.95
N ASP A 80 -13.22 9.29 -22.63
CA ASP A 80 -12.22 8.58 -21.83
C ASP A 80 -12.82 7.27 -21.30
N VAL A 81 -12.01 6.21 -21.23
CA VAL A 81 -12.47 4.86 -20.86
C VAL A 81 -11.80 4.38 -19.58
N ASP A 82 -12.58 3.74 -18.71
CA ASP A 82 -12.11 3.02 -17.53
C ASP A 82 -12.89 1.69 -17.39
N HIS A 83 -12.53 0.86 -16.43
CA HIS A 83 -13.14 -0.45 -16.22
C HIS A 83 -14.63 -0.30 -15.87
N GLY A 84 -15.51 -0.81 -16.75
CA GLY A 84 -16.96 -0.75 -16.59
C GLY A 84 -17.61 0.64 -16.67
N LYS A 85 -16.91 1.65 -17.21
CA LYS A 85 -17.47 2.99 -17.43
C LYS A 85 -16.71 3.77 -18.51
N PHE A 86 -17.34 4.78 -19.08
CA PHE A 86 -16.66 5.82 -19.88
C PHE A 86 -17.10 7.21 -19.44
N ILE A 87 -16.28 8.22 -19.74
CA ILE A 87 -16.52 9.63 -19.42
C ILE A 87 -16.59 10.39 -20.74
N VAL A 88 -17.70 11.08 -20.98
CA VAL A 88 -17.88 11.89 -22.20
C VAL A 88 -17.64 13.35 -21.86
N HIS A 89 -16.66 13.98 -22.51
CA HIS A 89 -16.33 15.39 -22.36
C HIS A 89 -16.79 16.15 -23.60
N TRP A 90 -17.47 17.27 -23.41
CA TRP A 90 -17.87 18.16 -24.49
C TRP A 90 -17.50 19.60 -24.13
N SER A 91 -16.88 20.33 -25.05
CA SER A 91 -16.37 21.70 -24.85
C SER A 91 -17.44 22.80 -24.95
N GLY A 92 -18.68 22.46 -25.31
CA GLY A 92 -19.72 23.44 -25.61
C GLY A 92 -19.80 23.83 -27.09
N ASP A 93 -18.95 23.25 -27.94
CA ASP A 93 -18.87 23.60 -29.36
C ASP A 93 -19.98 22.93 -30.18
N PHE A 94 -20.49 23.69 -31.17
CA PHE A 94 -21.47 23.25 -32.14
C PHE A 94 -20.94 23.35 -33.57
N ASP A 95 -21.51 22.55 -34.46
CA ASP A 95 -21.14 22.54 -35.87
C ASP A 95 -21.26 23.95 -36.50
N GLY A 96 -20.27 24.30 -37.34
CA GLY A 96 -20.18 25.60 -38.00
C GLY A 96 -19.96 26.80 -37.05
N ASP A 97 -19.35 26.59 -35.88
CA ASP A 97 -19.12 27.61 -34.84
C ASP A 97 -20.42 28.30 -34.37
N ALA A 98 -21.54 27.58 -34.44
CA ALA A 98 -22.84 28.11 -34.04
C ALA A 98 -22.89 28.33 -32.52
N LEU A 99 -23.53 29.44 -32.10
CA LEU A 99 -23.78 29.68 -30.67
C LEU A 99 -24.97 28.86 -30.18
N ALA A 100 -24.92 28.39 -28.93
CA ALA A 100 -26.06 27.81 -28.27
C ALA A 100 -27.26 28.78 -28.31
N PRO A 101 -28.44 28.35 -28.79
CA PRO A 101 -29.65 29.16 -28.70
C PRO A 101 -29.99 29.53 -27.26
N SER A 102 -30.66 30.67 -27.05
CA SER A 102 -31.07 31.10 -25.71
C SER A 102 -32.06 30.16 -25.02
N ASP A 103 -32.76 29.34 -25.81
CA ASP A 103 -33.67 28.28 -25.33
C ASP A 103 -33.00 26.90 -25.31
N TRP A 104 -31.67 26.82 -25.40
CA TRP A 104 -30.95 25.56 -25.22
C TRP A 104 -31.20 24.98 -23.82
N SER A 105 -31.38 23.65 -23.74
CA SER A 105 -31.71 22.93 -22.50
C SER A 105 -30.56 22.06 -22.00
N ARG A 106 -30.06 21.15 -22.85
CA ARG A 106 -29.00 20.18 -22.50
C ARG A 106 -28.41 19.53 -23.75
N ALA A 107 -27.21 18.96 -23.64
CA ALA A 107 -26.68 17.99 -24.58
C ALA A 107 -26.82 16.59 -23.98
N GLU A 108 -27.60 15.73 -24.61
CA GLU A 108 -27.87 14.36 -24.18
C GLU A 108 -26.89 13.40 -24.84
N VAL A 109 -26.30 12.52 -24.04
CA VAL A 109 -25.34 11.50 -24.46
C VAL A 109 -26.10 10.20 -24.66
N HIS A 110 -26.01 9.64 -25.86
CA HIS A 110 -26.57 8.33 -26.19
C HIS A 110 -25.45 7.34 -26.45
N ALA A 111 -25.62 6.12 -25.95
CA ALA A 111 -24.65 5.05 -26.16
C ALA A 111 -25.33 3.69 -26.35
N SER A 112 -24.82 2.92 -27.30
CA SER A 112 -25.25 1.55 -27.61
C SER A 112 -24.06 0.71 -28.05
N GLN A 113 -24.15 -0.61 -27.88
CA GLN A 113 -23.22 -1.57 -28.49
C GLN A 113 -23.56 -1.89 -29.95
N ASP A 114 -24.74 -1.47 -30.41
CA ASP A 114 -25.09 -1.48 -31.84
C ASP A 114 -24.52 -0.20 -32.50
N PRO A 115 -23.53 -0.30 -33.40
CA PRO A 115 -22.91 0.88 -34.00
C PRO A 115 -23.84 1.70 -34.90
N PHE A 116 -24.98 1.12 -35.31
CA PHE A 116 -25.94 1.77 -36.21
C PHE A 116 -27.17 2.32 -35.50
N PHE A 117 -27.17 2.39 -34.17
CA PHE A 117 -28.33 2.84 -33.42
C PHE A 117 -28.75 4.29 -33.79
N VAL A 118 -30.07 4.50 -33.85
CA VAL A 118 -30.68 5.84 -33.94
C VAL A 118 -30.93 6.33 -32.52
N PRO A 119 -30.42 7.50 -32.12
CA PRO A 119 -30.63 8.04 -30.78
C PRO A 119 -32.12 8.16 -30.42
N ASP A 120 -32.47 7.60 -29.27
CA ASP A 120 -33.83 7.55 -28.71
C ASP A 120 -33.77 7.51 -27.17
N ARG A 121 -34.93 7.41 -26.52
CA ARG A 121 -35.00 7.37 -25.05
C ARG A 121 -34.35 6.11 -24.44
N ALA A 122 -34.26 5.00 -25.19
CA ALA A 122 -33.66 3.76 -24.69
C ALA A 122 -32.12 3.80 -24.70
N THR A 123 -31.56 4.61 -25.60
CA THR A 123 -30.11 4.79 -25.79
C THR A 123 -29.55 5.99 -25.02
N ALA A 124 -30.39 6.87 -24.49
CA ALA A 124 -29.98 7.98 -23.63
C ALA A 124 -29.36 7.48 -22.31
N ARG A 125 -28.12 7.87 -22.02
CA ARG A 125 -27.35 7.42 -20.84
C ARG A 125 -26.93 8.53 -19.89
N GLY A 126 -26.86 9.78 -20.35
CA GLY A 126 -26.48 10.92 -19.53
C GLY A 126 -26.75 12.25 -20.22
N SER A 127 -26.54 13.37 -19.53
CA SER A 127 -26.69 14.70 -20.13
C SER A 127 -25.76 15.73 -19.52
N ILE A 128 -25.23 16.62 -20.35
CA ILE A 128 -24.45 17.80 -19.97
C ILE A 128 -25.38 19.01 -20.03
N VAL A 129 -25.60 19.66 -18.88
CA VAL A 129 -26.59 20.75 -18.71
C VAL A 129 -25.97 22.16 -18.76
N SER A 130 -24.68 22.25 -19.09
CA SER A 130 -23.97 23.51 -19.30
C SER A 130 -23.75 23.71 -20.80
N ALA A 131 -24.24 24.84 -21.33
CA ALA A 131 -24.04 25.21 -22.73
C ALA A 131 -22.56 25.52 -23.06
N ALA A 132 -21.75 25.81 -22.04
CA ALA A 132 -20.30 26.00 -22.16
C ALA A 132 -19.51 24.69 -22.09
N GLY A 133 -20.19 23.54 -22.24
CA GLY A 133 -19.58 22.24 -22.11
C GLY A 133 -19.55 21.70 -20.68
N GLY A 134 -19.00 20.49 -20.53
CA GLY A 134 -18.91 19.74 -19.29
C GLY A 134 -18.58 18.28 -19.56
N GLU A 135 -18.76 17.44 -18.54
CA GLU A 135 -18.52 16.00 -18.64
C GLU A 135 -19.62 15.19 -17.97
N VAL A 136 -19.80 13.94 -18.40
CA VAL A 136 -20.71 12.99 -17.77
C VAL A 136 -20.09 11.59 -17.75
N THR A 137 -20.05 10.96 -16.57
CA THR A 137 -19.59 9.58 -16.39
C THR A 137 -20.75 8.61 -16.53
N ILE A 138 -20.59 7.58 -17.35
CA ILE A 138 -21.62 6.56 -17.64
C ILE A 138 -21.04 5.18 -17.37
N GLY A 139 -21.66 4.43 -16.44
CA GLY A 139 -21.32 3.02 -16.20
C GLY A 139 -21.93 2.11 -17.27
N VAL A 140 -21.12 1.21 -17.83
CA VAL A 140 -21.54 0.27 -18.88
C VAL A 140 -20.88 -1.11 -18.74
N LEU A 141 -21.43 -2.11 -19.43
CA LEU A 141 -20.83 -3.44 -19.51
C LEU A 141 -19.60 -3.45 -20.43
N LYS A 142 -18.74 -4.45 -20.25
CA LYS A 142 -17.57 -4.72 -21.12
C LYS A 142 -17.99 -4.82 -22.60
N GLY A 143 -17.13 -4.29 -23.47
CA GLY A 143 -17.23 -4.42 -24.93
C GLY A 143 -17.18 -3.09 -25.65
N THR A 144 -17.35 -3.13 -26.97
CA THR A 144 -17.35 -1.94 -27.83
C THR A 144 -18.65 -1.17 -27.69
N TRP A 145 -18.56 0.13 -27.43
CA TRP A 145 -19.67 1.06 -27.36
C TRP A 145 -19.52 2.18 -28.39
N THR A 146 -20.61 2.49 -29.08
CA THR A 146 -20.72 3.65 -29.97
C THR A 146 -21.49 4.75 -29.22
N ILE A 147 -20.94 5.96 -29.18
CA ILE A 147 -21.47 7.13 -28.49
C ILE A 147 -21.83 8.23 -29.50
N LYS A 148 -23.00 8.85 -29.30
CA LYS A 148 -23.48 10.02 -30.06
C LYS A 148 -24.07 11.06 -29.09
N MET A 149 -24.07 12.33 -29.48
CA MET A 149 -24.64 13.43 -28.69
C MET A 149 -25.74 14.17 -29.48
N LEU A 150 -26.77 14.64 -28.77
CA LEU A 150 -27.83 15.49 -29.31
C LEU A 150 -28.05 16.68 -28.39
N ALA A 151 -28.23 17.87 -28.97
CA ALA A 151 -28.69 19.03 -28.21
C ALA A 151 -30.22 19.11 -28.20
N TRP A 152 -30.77 19.49 -27.05
CA TRP A 152 -32.19 19.70 -26.81
C TRP A 152 -32.47 21.17 -26.56
N SER A 153 -33.58 21.69 -27.11
CA SER A 153 -34.14 22.97 -26.68
C SER A 153 -35.17 22.79 -25.57
N GLN A 154 -35.50 23.87 -24.87
CA GLN A 154 -36.57 23.92 -23.88
C GLN A 154 -37.95 23.59 -24.49
N ALA A 155 -38.12 23.85 -25.80
CA ALA A 155 -39.30 23.47 -26.58
C ALA A 155 -39.32 21.98 -27.01
N GLY A 156 -38.35 21.17 -26.55
CA GLY A 156 -38.31 19.74 -26.86
C GLY A 156 -37.85 19.39 -28.27
N LYS A 157 -37.24 20.34 -29.02
CA LYS A 157 -36.64 20.05 -30.33
C LYS A 157 -35.23 19.48 -30.15
N MET A 158 -34.91 18.45 -30.94
CA MET A 158 -33.60 17.80 -30.96
C MET A 158 -32.78 18.23 -32.17
N SER A 159 -31.46 18.41 -32.00
CA SER A 159 -30.52 18.60 -33.10
C SER A 159 -30.38 17.33 -33.95
N VAL A 160 -29.67 17.43 -35.08
CA VAL A 160 -29.10 16.23 -35.72
C VAL A 160 -28.04 15.63 -34.78
N PRO A 161 -27.93 14.29 -34.65
CA PRO A 161 -26.88 13.66 -33.83
C PRO A 161 -25.47 14.01 -34.29
N SER A 162 -24.54 14.08 -33.35
CA SER A 162 -23.11 14.20 -33.63
C SER A 162 -22.56 12.98 -34.39
N ALA A 163 -21.35 13.13 -34.94
CA ALA A 163 -20.61 11.99 -35.47
C ALA A 163 -20.36 10.94 -34.36
N PRO A 164 -20.47 9.63 -34.64
CA PRO A 164 -20.25 8.59 -33.65
C PRO A 164 -18.79 8.52 -33.21
N VAL A 165 -18.58 8.22 -31.92
CA VAL A 165 -17.28 7.86 -31.35
C VAL A 165 -17.37 6.45 -30.79
N ASP A 166 -16.49 5.56 -31.24
CA ASP A 166 -16.42 4.16 -30.79
C ASP A 166 -15.32 3.98 -29.74
N VAL A 167 -15.62 3.29 -28.64
CA VAL A 167 -14.67 2.99 -27.57
C VAL A 167 -14.81 1.55 -27.08
N GLU A 168 -13.70 0.93 -26.70
CA GLU A 168 -13.67 -0.42 -26.13
C GLU A 168 -13.59 -0.34 -24.60
N VAL A 169 -14.64 -0.75 -23.89
CA VAL A 169 -14.70 -0.67 -22.41
C VAL A 169 -14.24 -1.99 -21.78
N PRO A 170 -13.15 -2.00 -20.99
CA PRO A 170 -12.70 -3.19 -20.25
C PRO A 170 -13.68 -3.61 -19.15
N GLY A 171 -13.70 -4.90 -18.79
CA GLY A 171 -14.54 -5.39 -17.70
C GLY A 171 -13.85 -5.30 -16.33
N TYR A 172 -14.61 -5.09 -15.26
CA TYR A 172 -14.08 -5.15 -13.88
C TYR A 172 -13.41 -6.49 -13.53
N GLY A 173 -13.79 -7.57 -14.20
CA GLY A 173 -13.21 -8.90 -14.00
C GLY A 173 -11.79 -9.07 -14.57
N ASP A 174 -11.34 -8.20 -15.47
CA ASP A 174 -10.06 -8.39 -16.17
C ASP A 174 -8.85 -8.09 -15.26
N ILE A 175 -8.98 -7.22 -14.26
CA ILE A 175 -7.95 -7.01 -13.20
C ILE A 175 -8.01 -8.12 -12.15
N VAL A 176 -9.21 -8.61 -11.86
CA VAL A 176 -9.46 -9.54 -10.75
C VAL A 176 -9.15 -10.99 -11.15
N LEU A 177 -9.30 -11.38 -12.42
CA LEU A 177 -9.01 -12.74 -12.88
C LEU A 177 -7.52 -13.09 -12.88
N GLU A 178 -6.64 -12.16 -13.23
CA GLU A 178 -5.18 -12.43 -13.24
C GLU A 178 -4.62 -12.58 -11.80
N GLU A 179 -5.12 -11.75 -10.88
CA GLU A 179 -4.81 -11.83 -9.44
C GLU A 179 -5.48 -13.05 -8.77
N ILE A 180 -6.73 -13.39 -9.13
CA ILE A 180 -7.42 -14.59 -8.64
C ILE A 180 -6.76 -15.86 -9.17
N ASP A 181 -6.30 -15.91 -10.42
CA ASP A 181 -5.62 -17.09 -10.96
C ASP A 181 -4.25 -17.31 -10.28
N ALA A 182 -3.53 -16.21 -10.00
CA ALA A 182 -2.30 -16.26 -9.20
C ALA A 182 -2.56 -16.71 -7.76
N ALA A 183 -3.61 -16.17 -7.11
CA ALA A 183 -4.01 -16.56 -5.76
C ALA A 183 -4.52 -18.00 -5.69
N THR A 184 -5.28 -18.46 -6.69
CA THR A 184 -5.82 -19.82 -6.79
C THR A 184 -4.69 -20.83 -6.96
N THR A 185 -3.65 -20.49 -7.73
CA THR A 185 -2.45 -21.32 -7.88
C THR A 185 -1.69 -21.42 -6.54
N LEU A 186 -1.54 -20.32 -5.81
CA LEU A 186 -0.91 -20.32 -4.49
C LEU A 186 -1.71 -21.11 -3.44
N ILE A 187 -3.03 -20.96 -3.42
CA ILE A 187 -3.92 -21.67 -2.50
C ILE A 187 -3.91 -23.18 -2.81
N LYS A 188 -3.89 -23.57 -4.09
CA LYS A 188 -3.80 -24.97 -4.48
C LYS A 188 -2.49 -25.61 -4.03
N ASN A 189 -1.36 -24.93 -4.25
CA ASN A 189 -0.05 -25.41 -3.80
C ASN A 189 0.02 -25.52 -2.27
N ALA A 190 -0.53 -24.53 -1.55
CA ALA A 190 -0.61 -24.57 -0.08
C ALA A 190 -1.52 -25.71 0.42
N GLY A 191 -2.63 -25.97 -0.27
CA GLY A 191 -3.54 -27.07 0.04
C GLY A 191 -2.91 -28.45 -0.16
N GLU A 192 -2.16 -28.63 -1.25
CA GLU A 192 -1.41 -29.87 -1.52
C GLU A 192 -0.33 -30.11 -0.45
N MET A 193 0.44 -29.08 -0.07
CA MET A 193 1.41 -29.15 1.03
C MET A 193 0.76 -29.46 2.40
N LEU A 194 -0.43 -28.91 2.66
CA LEU A 194 -1.15 -29.15 3.91
C LEU A 194 -1.69 -30.59 3.98
N LEU A 195 -2.23 -31.11 2.86
CA LEU A 195 -2.69 -32.50 2.77
C LEU A 195 -1.54 -33.49 2.98
N GLU A 196 -0.40 -33.23 2.36
CA GLU A 196 0.80 -34.07 2.52
C GLU A 196 1.34 -34.03 3.97
N GLY A 197 1.35 -32.84 4.58
CA GLY A 197 1.71 -32.66 5.98
C GLY A 197 0.73 -33.32 6.96
N GLN A 198 -0.58 -33.25 6.70
CA GLN A 198 -1.61 -33.91 7.50
C GLN A 198 -1.55 -35.43 7.38
N GLN A 199 -1.32 -35.97 6.18
CA GLN A 199 -1.14 -37.40 5.96
C GLN A 199 0.09 -37.92 6.71
N THR A 200 1.21 -37.21 6.60
CA THR A 200 2.45 -37.52 7.34
C THR A 200 2.25 -37.47 8.85
N LEU A 201 1.49 -36.50 9.36
CA LEU A 201 1.19 -36.37 10.78
C LEU A 201 0.23 -37.48 11.25
N ALA A 202 -0.77 -37.84 10.45
CA ALA A 202 -1.70 -38.92 10.77
C ALA A 202 -1.00 -40.28 10.82
N ASP A 203 -0.09 -40.55 9.88
CA ASP A 203 0.72 -41.77 9.85
C ASP A 203 1.65 -41.85 11.08
N LYS A 204 2.23 -40.71 11.50
CA LYS A 204 3.03 -40.63 12.73
C LYS A 204 2.19 -40.81 14.00
N LEU A 205 1.00 -40.21 14.07
CA LEU A 205 0.11 -40.36 15.23
C LEU A 205 -0.46 -41.78 15.36
N ALA A 206 -0.70 -42.47 14.25
CA ALA A 206 -1.16 -43.86 14.26
C ALA A 206 -0.12 -44.83 14.87
N GLY A 207 1.17 -44.48 14.82
CA GLY A 207 2.25 -45.24 15.45
C GLY A 207 2.35 -45.07 16.97
N ILE A 208 1.86 -43.95 17.52
CA ILE A 208 2.06 -43.57 18.94
C ILE A 208 1.06 -44.26 19.89
N ALA A 209 -0.02 -44.86 19.38
CA ALA A 209 -1.11 -45.40 20.21
C ALA A 209 -0.73 -46.62 21.08
N ASP A 210 0.42 -47.26 20.83
CA ASP A 210 0.83 -48.53 21.46
C ASP A 210 2.03 -48.41 22.44
N LEU A 211 2.50 -47.19 22.78
CA LEU A 211 3.77 -47.00 23.52
C LEU A 211 3.61 -46.40 24.93
N ASP A 212 4.49 -46.83 25.84
CA ASP A 212 4.51 -46.45 27.27
C ASP A 212 4.96 -44.97 27.43
N PRO A 213 4.46 -44.17 28.39
CA PRO A 213 4.78 -42.74 28.47
C PRO A 213 6.26 -42.37 28.66
N GLU A 214 7.12 -43.31 29.10
CA GLU A 214 8.57 -43.12 29.09
C GLU A 214 9.18 -43.33 27.70
N GLU A 215 8.63 -44.23 26.87
CA GLU A 215 9.02 -44.39 25.46
C GLU A 215 8.57 -43.19 24.62
N ILE A 216 7.46 -42.51 24.96
CA ILE A 216 7.01 -41.31 24.25
C ILE A 216 8.07 -40.18 24.30
N SER A 217 8.83 -40.05 25.38
CA SER A 217 9.91 -39.05 25.46
C SER A 217 11.06 -39.37 24.50
N ASP A 218 11.46 -40.64 24.46
CA ASP A 218 12.52 -41.11 23.60
C ASP A 218 12.07 -41.16 22.13
N GLU A 219 10.80 -41.45 21.88
CA GLU A 219 10.20 -41.37 20.55
C GLU A 219 9.96 -39.94 20.09
N ILE A 220 9.64 -38.99 20.96
CA ILE A 220 9.61 -37.57 20.59
C ILE A 220 11.02 -37.09 20.29
N ALA A 221 12.02 -37.51 21.06
CA ALA A 221 13.42 -37.20 20.79
C ALA A 221 13.89 -37.85 19.47
N GLN A 222 13.49 -39.09 19.22
CA GLN A 222 13.77 -39.83 18.00
C GLN A 222 13.01 -39.22 16.82
N ALA A 223 11.73 -38.90 16.93
CA ALA A 223 10.94 -38.26 15.88
C ALA A 223 11.45 -36.84 15.57
N ARG A 224 11.99 -36.14 16.58
CA ARG A 224 12.66 -34.85 16.40
C ARG A 224 14.01 -35.04 15.70
N GLN A 225 14.77 -36.08 16.04
CA GLN A 225 16.01 -36.43 15.36
C GLN A 225 15.73 -36.91 13.93
N GLU A 226 14.69 -37.70 13.69
CA GLU A 226 14.22 -38.15 12.39
C GLU A 226 13.65 -37.00 11.57
N ALA A 227 13.02 -35.99 12.19
CA ALA A 227 12.62 -34.76 11.50
C ALA A 227 13.83 -33.88 11.15
N ILE A 228 14.84 -33.82 12.02
CA ILE A 228 16.12 -33.17 11.73
C ILE A 228 16.87 -33.92 10.62
N ASP A 229 16.89 -35.25 10.67
CA ASP A 229 17.55 -36.11 9.69
C ASP A 229 16.77 -36.14 8.37
N ALA A 230 15.44 -36.05 8.40
CA ALA A 230 14.61 -35.88 7.21
C ALA A 230 14.77 -34.49 6.61
N ALA A 231 14.86 -33.44 7.42
CA ALA A 231 15.19 -32.09 6.94
C ALA A 231 16.62 -32.02 6.39
N LEU A 232 17.59 -32.70 7.02
CA LEU A 232 18.94 -32.84 6.50
C LEU A 232 19.00 -33.73 5.25
N ALA A 233 18.16 -34.75 5.14
CA ALA A 233 18.01 -35.58 3.96
C ALA A 233 17.28 -34.85 2.84
N GLU A 234 16.35 -33.95 3.15
CA GLU A 234 15.70 -33.07 2.19
C GLU A 234 16.66 -31.98 1.73
N ILE A 235 17.45 -31.39 2.63
CA ILE A 235 18.59 -30.53 2.28
C ILE A 235 19.61 -31.30 1.44
N ALA A 236 19.90 -32.57 1.75
CA ALA A 236 20.79 -33.42 0.96
C ALA A 236 20.16 -33.89 -0.36
N ASN A 237 18.83 -33.95 -0.46
CA ASN A 237 18.10 -34.21 -1.70
C ASN A 237 17.95 -32.94 -2.53
N VAL A 238 17.85 -31.76 -1.93
CA VAL A 238 17.90 -30.46 -2.62
C VAL A 238 19.33 -30.22 -3.08
N GLU A 239 20.33 -30.49 -2.25
CA GLU A 239 21.74 -30.52 -2.62
C GLU A 239 22.02 -31.63 -3.65
N GLY A 240 21.32 -32.76 -3.57
CA GLY A 240 21.37 -33.89 -4.51
C GLY A 240 20.67 -33.60 -5.84
N THR A 241 19.59 -32.83 -5.83
CA THR A 241 18.82 -32.37 -7.01
C THR A 241 19.53 -31.20 -7.66
N LEU A 242 20.16 -30.32 -6.88
CA LEU A 242 21.10 -29.30 -7.32
C LEU A 242 22.35 -29.97 -7.89
N THR A 243 22.84 -31.04 -7.26
CA THR A 243 23.97 -31.87 -7.75
C THR A 243 23.58 -32.71 -8.96
N SER A 244 22.31 -33.05 -9.17
CA SER A 244 21.83 -33.79 -10.35
C SER A 244 21.50 -32.85 -11.51
N ALA A 245 20.98 -31.65 -11.23
CA ALA A 245 20.84 -30.55 -12.18
C ALA A 245 22.21 -29.98 -12.61
N ILE A 246 23.22 -30.09 -11.73
CA ILE A 246 24.63 -29.78 -12.01
C ILE A 246 25.42 -31.05 -12.41
N GLY A 247 24.80 -32.23 -12.37
CA GLY A 247 25.48 -33.52 -12.45
C GLY A 247 24.81 -34.50 -13.38
N ALA A 248 24.80 -34.17 -14.67
CA ALA A 248 25.33 -35.12 -15.63
C ALA A 248 26.84 -35.33 -15.30
N LYS A 249 27.15 -36.02 -14.20
CA LYS A 249 28.54 -36.33 -13.86
C LYS A 249 29.01 -37.36 -14.86
N SER A 250 29.90 -36.93 -15.73
CA SER A 250 30.63 -37.80 -16.65
C SER A 250 31.32 -38.93 -15.89
N SER A 251 30.97 -40.18 -16.18
CA SER A 251 31.66 -41.37 -15.65
C SER A 251 33.05 -41.49 -16.30
N THR A 252 34.06 -41.93 -15.54
CA THR A 252 35.40 -42.21 -16.10
C THR A 252 35.67 -43.71 -16.08
N THR A 253 35.70 -44.33 -17.26
CA THR A 253 35.98 -45.75 -17.43
C THR A 253 37.48 -45.97 -17.70
N TRP A 254 38.15 -46.73 -16.83
CA TRP A 254 39.54 -47.15 -17.01
C TRP A 254 39.57 -48.52 -17.66
N SER A 255 40.23 -48.64 -18.82
CA SER A 255 40.22 -49.87 -19.61
C SER A 255 41.54 -50.07 -20.34
N THR A 256 41.88 -51.29 -20.73
CA THR A 256 43.00 -51.56 -21.65
C THR A 256 42.59 -51.51 -23.13
N SER A 257 41.28 -51.43 -23.39
CA SER A 257 40.71 -51.44 -24.74
C SER A 257 40.36 -50.03 -25.22
N ASN A 258 40.22 -49.87 -26.55
CA ASN A 258 39.68 -48.63 -27.13
C ASN A 258 38.22 -48.44 -26.68
N PRO A 259 37.72 -47.19 -26.61
CA PRO A 259 36.31 -46.95 -26.32
C PRO A 259 35.41 -47.66 -27.35
N PRO A 260 34.26 -48.20 -26.92
CA PRO A 260 33.32 -48.87 -27.83
C PRO A 260 32.72 -47.84 -28.80
N VAL A 261 32.51 -48.26 -30.05
CA VAL A 261 32.01 -47.37 -31.12
C VAL A 261 30.59 -46.88 -30.82
N ASN A 262 29.75 -47.76 -30.26
CA ASN A 262 28.40 -47.42 -29.79
C ASN A 262 28.42 -47.42 -28.25
N TYR A 263 28.05 -46.30 -27.65
CA TYR A 263 28.11 -46.10 -26.20
C TYR A 263 26.86 -45.33 -25.71
N GLU A 264 26.03 -45.97 -24.87
CA GLU A 264 24.85 -45.36 -24.25
C GLU A 264 25.22 -44.75 -22.88
N GLY A 265 26.07 -43.71 -22.92
CA GLY A 265 26.49 -42.95 -21.73
C GLY A 265 26.20 -41.46 -21.87
N ALA A 266 26.39 -40.71 -20.77
CA ALA A 266 26.10 -39.28 -20.73
C ALA A 266 27.14 -38.47 -21.53
N VAL A 267 26.71 -37.37 -22.17
CA VAL A 267 27.64 -36.42 -22.81
C VAL A 267 28.64 -35.94 -21.77
N GLY A 268 29.92 -36.20 -22.03
CA GLY A 268 31.03 -35.86 -21.16
C GLY A 268 31.74 -37.06 -20.54
N ASP A 269 31.15 -38.26 -20.59
CA ASP A 269 31.77 -39.51 -20.11
C ASP A 269 33.18 -39.68 -20.70
N THR A 270 34.12 -40.17 -19.88
CA THR A 270 35.54 -40.22 -20.21
C THR A 270 36.04 -41.66 -20.25
N TRP A 271 36.72 -42.06 -21.32
CA TRP A 271 37.34 -43.36 -21.47
C TRP A 271 38.86 -43.23 -21.43
N VAL A 272 39.48 -43.81 -20.41
CA VAL A 272 40.92 -43.79 -20.19
C VAL A 272 41.50 -45.15 -20.54
N LYS A 273 42.27 -45.19 -21.63
CA LYS A 273 42.97 -46.38 -22.09
C LYS A 273 44.34 -46.48 -21.43
N LEU A 274 44.57 -47.58 -20.71
CA LEU A 274 45.84 -47.93 -20.06
C LEU A 274 46.56 -49.07 -20.79
N THR A 275 47.88 -49.22 -20.58
CA THR A 275 48.63 -50.41 -21.03
C THR A 275 48.26 -51.68 -20.25
N SER A 276 47.88 -51.55 -18.98
CA SER A 276 47.34 -52.62 -18.13
C SER A 276 46.49 -52.02 -17.01
N LEU A 277 45.63 -52.81 -16.34
CA LEU A 277 44.83 -52.37 -15.18
C LEU A 277 45.49 -52.69 -13.83
N GLY A 278 46.69 -53.28 -13.82
CA GLY A 278 47.44 -53.58 -12.60
C GLY A 278 48.35 -52.44 -12.16
N SER A 279 49.05 -52.61 -11.03
CA SER A 279 50.03 -51.63 -10.52
C SER A 279 51.16 -51.42 -11.54
N GLY A 280 51.15 -50.28 -12.23
CA GLY A 280 52.13 -49.93 -13.28
C GLY A 280 51.54 -49.70 -14.66
N GLY A 281 50.21 -49.83 -14.84
CA GLY A 281 49.53 -49.46 -16.09
C GLY A 281 49.71 -47.97 -16.43
N ARG A 282 50.19 -47.69 -17.64
CA ARG A 282 50.40 -46.32 -18.13
C ARG A 282 49.24 -45.88 -19.01
N GLU A 283 48.70 -44.69 -18.75
CA GLU A 283 47.71 -44.07 -19.63
C GLU A 283 48.30 -43.75 -20.99
N ILE A 284 47.64 -44.24 -22.03
CA ILE A 284 48.07 -44.11 -23.43
C ILE A 284 47.14 -43.18 -24.22
N ARG A 285 45.87 -43.11 -23.83
CA ARG A 285 44.85 -42.32 -24.53
C ARG A 285 43.68 -42.01 -23.61
N ARG A 286 43.16 -40.80 -23.70
CA ARG A 286 41.91 -40.37 -23.05
C ARG A 286 40.94 -39.88 -24.11
N SER A 287 39.69 -40.33 -24.04
CA SER A 287 38.64 -39.94 -24.98
C SER A 287 37.41 -39.48 -24.20
N ARG A 288 36.68 -38.49 -24.70
CA ARG A 288 35.46 -37.96 -24.08
C ARG A 288 34.27 -38.16 -25.01
N TRP A 289 33.17 -38.68 -24.50
CA TRP A 289 31.93 -38.92 -25.24
C TRP A 289 31.19 -37.60 -25.45
N GLN A 290 30.81 -37.26 -26.68
CA GLN A 290 30.05 -36.04 -26.99
C GLN A 290 28.56 -36.29 -27.30
N GLY A 291 28.08 -37.52 -27.12
CA GLY A 291 26.69 -37.91 -27.33
C GLY A 291 26.48 -38.79 -28.56
N ASP A 292 27.36 -38.69 -29.56
CA ASP A 292 27.34 -39.48 -30.79
C ASP A 292 28.73 -40.03 -31.20
N VAL A 293 29.81 -39.43 -30.70
CA VAL A 293 31.19 -39.84 -31.00
C VAL A 293 32.14 -39.67 -29.81
N TRP A 294 33.18 -40.50 -29.76
CA TRP A 294 34.31 -40.34 -28.85
C TRP A 294 35.34 -39.38 -29.44
N VAL A 295 35.61 -38.29 -28.73
CA VAL A 295 36.62 -37.29 -29.10
C VAL A 295 37.88 -37.49 -28.26
N ASP A 296 39.01 -37.69 -28.90
CA ASP A 296 40.29 -37.88 -28.21
C ASP A 296 40.80 -36.56 -27.62
N HIS A 297 41.16 -36.61 -26.34
CA HIS A 297 41.93 -35.54 -25.70
C HIS A 297 43.43 -35.90 -25.75
N PRO A 298 44.27 -35.13 -26.45
CA PRO A 298 45.70 -35.34 -26.45
C PRO A 298 46.24 -35.12 -25.03
N VAL A 299 46.91 -36.13 -24.47
CA VAL A 299 47.62 -36.02 -23.19
C VAL A 299 49.03 -35.51 -23.49
N ASP A 300 49.19 -34.21 -23.64
CA ASP A 300 50.49 -33.56 -23.66
C ASP A 300 50.95 -33.24 -22.22
N GLY A 301 52.26 -33.06 -22.04
CA GLY A 301 52.97 -33.27 -20.77
C GLY A 301 52.68 -32.30 -19.62
N ALA A 302 51.52 -31.64 -19.59
CA ALA A 302 51.19 -30.62 -18.61
C ALA A 302 50.72 -31.16 -17.25
N VAL A 303 50.19 -32.39 -17.13
CA VAL A 303 49.84 -32.94 -15.81
C VAL A 303 50.15 -34.44 -15.73
N LEU A 304 51.30 -34.79 -15.19
CA LEU A 304 51.61 -36.15 -14.73
C LEU A 304 51.48 -36.17 -13.21
N SER A 305 50.39 -36.76 -12.71
CA SER A 305 50.15 -36.93 -11.28
C SER A 305 51.11 -37.99 -10.73
N ASN A 306 52.15 -37.52 -10.06
CA ASN A 306 53.27 -38.25 -9.45
C ASN A 306 54.44 -38.61 -10.39
N VAL A 307 55.49 -37.80 -10.30
CA VAL A 307 56.85 -38.14 -10.77
C VAL A 307 57.72 -38.32 -9.52
N ASP A 308 58.16 -39.55 -9.25
CA ASP A 308 59.17 -39.82 -8.22
C ASP A 308 60.53 -39.35 -8.73
N ALA A 309 60.98 -38.22 -8.19
CA ALA A 309 62.19 -37.54 -8.64
C ALA A 309 63.48 -38.34 -8.40
N SER A 310 63.47 -39.38 -7.56
CA SER A 310 64.65 -40.21 -7.27
C SER A 310 65.12 -41.07 -8.45
N THR A 311 64.28 -41.21 -9.48
CA THR A 311 64.54 -42.06 -10.65
C THR A 311 64.91 -41.30 -11.93
N ILE A 312 64.98 -39.96 -11.87
CA ILE A 312 65.31 -39.10 -13.02
C ILE A 312 66.83 -39.20 -13.28
N THR A 313 67.22 -40.16 -14.12
CA THR A 313 68.64 -40.50 -14.31
C THR A 313 69.27 -39.89 -15.54
N THR A 314 68.52 -39.38 -16.53
CA THR A 314 69.06 -38.52 -17.61
C THR A 314 67.93 -37.77 -18.33
N GLY A 315 67.95 -36.42 -18.28
CA GLY A 315 67.01 -35.55 -19.00
C GLY A 315 66.76 -34.22 -18.26
N PHE A 316 66.63 -33.10 -19.01
CA PHE A 316 66.38 -31.77 -18.45
C PHE A 316 65.04 -31.70 -17.74
N LEU A 317 65.04 -31.26 -16.48
CA LEU A 317 63.83 -30.86 -15.77
C LEU A 317 63.68 -29.35 -15.94
N ASP A 318 62.57 -28.91 -16.55
CA ASP A 318 62.26 -27.48 -16.65
C ASP A 318 61.74 -26.99 -15.28
N VAL A 319 62.64 -26.29 -14.58
CA VAL A 319 62.57 -26.08 -13.14
C VAL A 319 61.64 -24.93 -12.76
N VAL A 320 61.27 -24.06 -13.71
CA VAL A 320 60.64 -22.77 -13.41
C VAL A 320 59.29 -22.91 -12.70
N ASN A 321 58.53 -23.99 -12.97
CA ASN A 321 57.18 -24.17 -12.39
C ASN A 321 57.00 -25.44 -11.53
N ARG A 322 58.01 -26.33 -11.45
CA ARG A 322 57.81 -27.69 -10.89
C ARG A 322 58.54 -27.99 -9.59
N ILE A 323 59.46 -27.14 -9.14
CA ILE A 323 60.01 -27.20 -7.78
C ILE A 323 59.54 -25.94 -7.05
N ARG A 324 58.54 -26.07 -6.18
CA ARG A 324 58.03 -24.95 -5.39
C ARG A 324 59.04 -24.55 -4.31
N ALA A 325 59.04 -23.27 -3.93
CA ALA A 325 59.88 -22.76 -2.85
C ALA A 325 59.67 -23.56 -1.55
N GLY A 326 60.76 -23.95 -0.89
CA GLY A 326 60.75 -24.76 0.34
C GLY A 326 60.73 -26.28 0.14
N ALA A 327 60.61 -26.79 -1.09
CA ALA A 327 60.52 -28.23 -1.34
C ALA A 327 61.87 -28.98 -1.19
N ILE A 328 63.01 -28.26 -1.15
CA ILE A 328 64.32 -28.85 -0.85
C ILE A 328 64.86 -28.19 0.42
N LEU A 329 64.72 -28.88 1.54
CA LEU A 329 65.31 -28.50 2.82
C LEU A 329 66.67 -29.19 2.93
N ALA A 330 67.74 -28.50 2.56
CA ALA A 330 69.10 -28.95 2.74
C ALA A 330 69.88 -27.87 3.51
N GLU A 331 70.54 -28.25 4.60
CA GLU A 331 71.14 -27.29 5.51
C GLU A 331 72.31 -26.51 4.88
N LYS A 332 72.97 -27.06 3.85
CA LYS A 332 74.00 -26.36 3.05
C LYS A 332 74.00 -26.86 1.60
N LEU A 333 73.83 -25.96 0.64
CA LEU A 333 73.89 -26.24 -0.80
C LEU A 333 75.16 -25.61 -1.39
N LEU A 334 76.01 -26.42 -2.05
CA LEU A 334 77.25 -25.97 -2.69
C LEU A 334 77.26 -26.40 -4.15
N ILE A 335 77.45 -25.46 -5.10
CA ILE A 335 77.50 -25.75 -6.54
C ILE A 335 78.81 -25.22 -7.13
N GLY A 336 79.71 -26.12 -7.62
CA GLY A 336 80.79 -25.76 -8.57
C GLY A 336 82.24 -26.21 -8.28
N GLY A 337 82.55 -27.50 -8.14
CA GLY A 337 83.95 -27.99 -8.14
C GLY A 337 84.54 -28.11 -9.57
N ALA A 338 85.73 -27.55 -9.83
CA ALA A 338 86.33 -27.53 -11.17
C ALA A 338 87.03 -28.85 -11.58
N ARG A 339 86.83 -29.33 -12.82
CA ARG A 339 87.44 -30.55 -13.42
C ARG A 339 88.93 -30.37 -13.77
N ASN A 340 89.73 -31.45 -13.71
CA ASN A 340 91.14 -31.51 -14.11
C ASN A 340 91.28 -31.47 -15.65
N LEU A 341 92.12 -30.57 -16.18
CA LEU A 341 92.34 -30.37 -17.61
C LEU A 341 93.35 -31.35 -18.21
N LEU A 342 94.22 -31.95 -17.40
CA LEU A 342 95.26 -32.86 -17.91
C LEU A 342 94.71 -34.25 -18.17
N PRO A 343 94.82 -34.79 -19.40
CA PRO A 343 94.30 -36.11 -19.73
C PRO A 343 95.13 -37.17 -19.02
N ASN A 344 94.47 -38.05 -18.25
CA ASN A 344 95.12 -39.12 -17.48
C ASN A 344 96.18 -38.60 -16.48
N GLY A 345 96.08 -37.35 -16.01
CA GLY A 345 97.02 -36.78 -15.04
C GLY A 345 96.94 -37.45 -13.65
N ASP A 346 95.76 -37.96 -13.27
CA ASP A 346 95.58 -38.77 -12.06
C ASP A 346 95.88 -40.27 -12.27
N LEU A 347 96.29 -40.67 -13.48
CA LEU A 347 96.63 -42.05 -13.86
C LEU A 347 95.48 -43.07 -13.73
N ASP A 348 94.25 -42.59 -13.88
CA ASP A 348 93.02 -43.39 -13.78
C ASP A 348 92.81 -44.36 -14.95
N LYS A 349 93.57 -44.22 -16.04
CA LYS A 349 93.55 -45.15 -17.19
C LYS A 349 94.44 -46.39 -17.03
N GLY A 350 95.06 -46.58 -15.87
CA GLY A 350 95.85 -47.80 -15.57
C GLY A 350 97.17 -47.94 -16.34
N SER A 351 97.65 -46.88 -17.00
CA SER A 351 98.91 -46.83 -17.75
C SER A 351 99.46 -45.40 -17.85
N ALA A 352 100.70 -45.23 -18.34
CA ALA A 352 101.27 -43.90 -18.64
C ALA A 352 100.78 -43.29 -19.98
N VAL A 353 99.74 -43.86 -20.61
CA VAL A 353 99.21 -43.32 -21.88
C VAL A 353 98.79 -41.85 -21.72
N GLY A 354 99.26 -41.00 -22.63
CA GLY A 354 99.02 -39.55 -22.60
C GLY A 354 100.09 -38.75 -21.84
N TRP A 355 101.02 -39.42 -21.15
CA TRP A 355 102.19 -38.76 -20.56
C TRP A 355 103.30 -38.54 -21.60
N PRO A 356 104.06 -37.45 -21.49
CA PRO A 356 105.18 -37.14 -22.39
C PRO A 356 106.23 -38.22 -22.51
N VAL A 357 106.80 -38.41 -23.71
CA VAL A 357 107.95 -39.29 -23.95
C VAL A 357 109.21 -38.43 -24.09
N ALA A 358 110.35 -38.88 -23.55
CA ALA A 358 111.62 -38.15 -23.61
C ALA A 358 112.17 -38.10 -25.05
N GLY A 359 112.59 -36.91 -25.51
CA GLY A 359 112.93 -36.64 -26.91
C GLY A 359 114.29 -37.14 -27.43
N SER A 360 115.05 -37.95 -26.68
CA SER A 360 116.40 -38.36 -27.07
C SER A 360 116.78 -39.75 -26.54
N GLY A 361 116.34 -40.82 -27.23
CA GLY A 361 116.91 -42.18 -27.11
C GLY A 361 116.84 -42.91 -25.76
N ASP A 362 116.41 -42.25 -24.69
CA ASP A 362 116.29 -42.80 -23.34
C ASP A 362 114.85 -43.28 -23.03
N ALA A 363 114.71 -44.23 -22.10
CA ALA A 363 113.45 -44.90 -21.78
C ALA A 363 112.33 -43.93 -21.37
N GLY A 364 111.15 -44.07 -21.98
CA GLY A 364 109.97 -43.24 -21.73
C GLY A 364 109.38 -43.37 -20.31
N PRO A 365 108.21 -42.74 -20.04
CA PRO A 365 107.60 -42.75 -18.71
C PRO A 365 107.34 -44.17 -18.21
N VAL A 366 107.86 -44.49 -17.03
CA VAL A 366 107.65 -45.80 -16.39
C VAL A 366 106.45 -45.69 -15.46
N TYR A 367 105.40 -46.46 -15.77
CA TYR A 367 104.19 -46.57 -14.94
C TYR A 367 104.37 -47.62 -13.84
N ASP A 368 103.99 -47.28 -12.61
CA ASP A 368 104.09 -48.17 -11.46
C ASP A 368 102.95 -47.91 -10.46
N THR A 369 102.27 -48.96 -10.01
CA THR A 369 101.14 -48.89 -9.06
C THR A 369 101.54 -49.12 -7.61
N LEU A 370 102.78 -49.54 -7.34
CA LEU A 370 103.23 -49.97 -6.01
C LEU A 370 103.84 -48.81 -5.19
N ASP A 371 104.87 -48.12 -5.68
CA ASP A 371 105.45 -46.95 -4.98
C ASP A 371 104.82 -45.65 -5.49
N LYS A 372 103.68 -45.29 -4.89
CA LYS A 372 102.85 -44.12 -5.25
C LYS A 372 102.49 -43.29 -4.01
N ALA A 373 101.99 -42.08 -4.23
CA ALA A 373 101.48 -41.24 -3.15
C ALA A 373 100.18 -41.81 -2.55
N GLU A 374 99.96 -41.57 -1.25
CA GLU A 374 98.79 -42.05 -0.53
C GLU A 374 97.48 -41.51 -1.14
N GLY A 375 96.48 -42.38 -1.31
CA GLY A 375 95.20 -42.05 -1.92
C GLY A 375 95.23 -41.85 -3.44
N LYS A 376 96.38 -42.04 -4.10
CA LYS A 376 96.50 -41.97 -5.56
C LYS A 376 96.55 -43.36 -6.20
N ILE A 377 96.28 -43.42 -7.50
CA ILE A 377 96.06 -44.68 -8.23
C ILE A 377 97.40 -45.32 -8.63
N ALA A 378 98.35 -44.52 -9.11
CA ALA A 378 99.67 -44.96 -9.54
C ALA A 378 100.68 -43.80 -9.55
N ARG A 379 101.90 -44.06 -9.99
CA ARG A 379 102.89 -43.05 -10.34
C ARG A 379 103.41 -43.22 -11.77
N VAL A 380 104.03 -42.15 -12.27
CA VAL A 380 104.89 -42.18 -13.45
C VAL A 380 106.26 -41.64 -13.09
N SER A 381 107.31 -42.35 -13.49
CA SER A 381 108.71 -42.00 -13.22
C SER A 381 109.52 -41.76 -14.49
N TYR A 382 110.43 -40.80 -14.41
CA TYR A 382 111.43 -40.52 -15.44
C TYR A 382 112.81 -40.66 -14.82
N ARG A 383 113.62 -41.58 -15.36
CA ARG A 383 115.03 -41.73 -14.99
C ARG A 383 115.86 -40.97 -16.01
N THR A 384 116.59 -39.96 -15.56
CA THR A 384 117.40 -39.14 -16.46
C THR A 384 118.87 -39.36 -16.16
N ILE A 385 119.74 -39.52 -17.17
CA ILE A 385 121.21 -39.50 -17.00
C ILE A 385 121.82 -38.14 -17.38
N SER A 386 120.99 -37.21 -17.85
CA SER A 386 121.33 -35.81 -18.17
C SER A 386 120.04 -34.96 -18.13
N THR A 387 120.14 -33.64 -18.28
CA THR A 387 118.95 -32.76 -18.27
C THR A 387 117.97 -33.13 -19.39
N GLN A 388 116.77 -33.61 -19.03
CA GLN A 388 115.76 -34.03 -20.01
C GLN A 388 114.56 -33.08 -20.09
N GLN A 389 114.05 -32.91 -21.31
CA GLN A 389 112.82 -32.20 -21.65
C GLN A 389 111.78 -33.21 -22.18
N GLY A 390 110.66 -33.36 -21.49
CA GLY A 390 109.52 -34.14 -21.98
C GLY A 390 108.69 -33.39 -23.04
N SER A 391 108.07 -34.12 -23.97
CA SER A 391 107.07 -33.58 -24.93
C SER A 391 105.81 -33.00 -24.24
N SER A 392 104.90 -32.39 -24.99
CA SER A 392 103.68 -31.77 -24.43
C SER A 392 102.54 -32.78 -24.12
N PHE A 393 101.70 -32.48 -23.11
CA PHE A 393 100.44 -33.18 -22.80
C PHE A 393 99.25 -32.82 -23.73
N GLY A 394 99.46 -31.99 -24.75
CA GLY A 394 98.41 -31.49 -25.64
C GLY A 394 97.85 -30.12 -25.20
N ARG A 395 96.97 -29.55 -26.03
CA ARG A 395 96.37 -28.20 -25.85
C ARG A 395 94.98 -28.27 -25.23
N PHE A 396 94.66 -27.31 -24.37
CA PHE A 396 93.42 -27.26 -23.57
C PHE A 396 92.78 -25.87 -23.66
N PRO A 397 91.47 -25.76 -23.92
CA PRO A 397 90.79 -24.48 -23.96
C PRO A 397 90.61 -23.89 -22.55
N VAL A 398 90.96 -22.62 -22.40
CA VAL A 398 90.86 -21.86 -21.14
C VAL A 398 90.30 -20.44 -21.34
N ALA A 399 89.65 -20.19 -22.47
CA ALA A 399 89.04 -18.89 -22.77
C ALA A 399 88.11 -18.44 -21.64
N GLY A 400 88.34 -17.23 -21.12
CA GLY A 400 87.57 -16.63 -20.03
C GLY A 400 87.99 -17.06 -18.62
N MET A 401 89.01 -17.92 -18.47
CA MET A 401 89.58 -18.27 -17.16
C MET A 401 90.67 -17.28 -16.76
N GLU A 402 90.68 -16.86 -15.49
CA GLU A 402 91.70 -15.93 -15.00
C GLU A 402 92.90 -16.63 -14.35
N THR A 403 92.66 -17.69 -13.58
CA THR A 403 93.69 -18.38 -12.79
C THR A 403 93.51 -19.89 -12.87
N LEU A 404 94.61 -20.59 -13.17
CA LEU A 404 94.71 -22.04 -13.07
C LEU A 404 95.43 -22.46 -11.79
N VAL A 405 95.15 -23.66 -11.33
CA VAL A 405 95.81 -24.32 -10.20
C VAL A 405 96.45 -25.59 -10.73
N MET A 406 97.78 -25.69 -10.63
CA MET A 406 98.52 -26.91 -10.94
C MET A 406 98.90 -27.61 -9.65
N GLU A 407 98.77 -28.93 -9.60
CA GLU A 407 99.09 -29.69 -8.41
C GLU A 407 99.58 -31.09 -8.76
N ALA A 408 100.61 -31.58 -8.08
CA ALA A 408 101.08 -32.96 -8.21
C ALA A 408 101.73 -33.42 -6.90
N TRP A 409 101.67 -34.72 -6.63
CA TRP A 409 102.61 -35.35 -5.70
C TRP A 409 103.88 -35.73 -6.45
N VAL A 410 105.04 -35.43 -5.89
CA VAL A 410 106.33 -35.74 -6.50
C VAL A 410 107.30 -36.36 -5.52
N LYS A 411 108.25 -37.16 -6.03
CA LYS A 411 109.31 -37.83 -5.27
C LYS A 411 110.51 -38.09 -6.17
N ALA A 412 111.72 -37.85 -5.67
CA ALA A 412 112.97 -38.27 -6.30
C ALA A 412 113.57 -39.48 -5.57
N ASP A 413 114.47 -40.22 -6.20
CA ASP A 413 115.27 -41.24 -5.51
C ASP A 413 116.52 -40.66 -4.82
N LYS A 414 116.99 -39.49 -5.24
CA LYS A 414 118.17 -38.80 -4.70
C LYS A 414 117.88 -37.34 -4.30
N PRO A 415 118.47 -36.84 -3.19
CA PRO A 415 118.36 -35.44 -2.77
C PRO A 415 119.09 -34.49 -3.75
N GLY A 416 118.70 -33.21 -3.82
CA GLY A 416 119.27 -32.24 -4.75
C GLY A 416 118.71 -32.29 -6.18
N SER A 417 117.77 -33.20 -6.46
CA SER A 417 117.03 -33.32 -7.73
C SER A 417 116.06 -32.16 -7.92
N ILE A 418 115.96 -31.57 -9.11
CA ILE A 418 115.09 -30.40 -9.35
C ILE A 418 114.15 -30.57 -10.55
N ILE A 419 112.99 -29.91 -10.50
CA ILE A 419 112.00 -29.88 -11.59
C ILE A 419 111.62 -28.47 -12.02
N TYR A 420 111.26 -28.36 -13.30
CA TYR A 420 110.55 -27.22 -13.87
C TYR A 420 109.40 -27.71 -14.73
N VAL A 421 108.27 -27.00 -14.71
CA VAL A 421 107.12 -27.26 -15.58
C VAL A 421 106.69 -25.96 -16.23
N GLU A 422 106.68 -25.92 -17.56
CA GLU A 422 106.22 -24.77 -18.32
C GLU A 422 104.80 -24.96 -18.82
N VAL A 423 103.98 -23.94 -18.67
CA VAL A 423 102.68 -23.86 -19.33
C VAL A 423 102.75 -22.74 -20.37
N ARG A 424 102.42 -23.07 -21.62
CA ARG A 424 102.50 -22.21 -22.80
C ARG A 424 101.11 -21.92 -23.35
N ASP A 425 100.94 -20.77 -23.99
CA ASP A 425 99.68 -20.34 -24.60
C ASP A 425 99.52 -20.86 -26.05
N GLN A 426 98.41 -20.50 -26.71
CA GLN A 426 98.15 -20.87 -28.10
C GLN A 426 99.27 -20.47 -29.09
N ALA A 427 100.06 -19.43 -28.79
CA ALA A 427 101.14 -18.91 -29.63
C ALA A 427 102.53 -19.47 -29.27
N GLY A 428 102.64 -20.28 -28.22
CA GLY A 428 103.89 -20.86 -27.73
C GLY A 428 104.68 -19.95 -26.76
N ALA A 429 104.14 -18.79 -26.38
CA ALA A 429 104.67 -17.97 -25.30
C ALA A 429 104.27 -18.58 -23.94
N HIS A 430 104.86 -18.12 -22.82
CA HIS A 430 104.41 -18.60 -21.50
C HIS A 430 102.99 -18.10 -21.19
N ALA A 431 102.11 -19.01 -20.80
CA ALA A 431 100.69 -18.71 -20.58
C ALA A 431 100.43 -17.88 -19.33
N GLY A 432 101.32 -17.96 -18.34
CA GLY A 432 101.14 -17.30 -17.05
C GLY A 432 101.95 -16.01 -16.92
N THR A 433 101.36 -14.97 -16.33
CA THR A 433 102.07 -13.73 -15.99
C THR A 433 102.66 -13.76 -14.59
N THR A 434 102.10 -14.58 -13.69
CA THR A 434 102.56 -14.74 -12.31
C THR A 434 102.14 -16.11 -11.78
N SER A 435 103.04 -16.80 -11.07
CA SER A 435 102.71 -18.01 -10.34
C SER A 435 103.04 -17.89 -8.85
N ARG A 436 102.36 -18.66 -8.02
CA ARG A 436 102.64 -18.78 -6.59
C ARG A 436 102.59 -20.24 -6.18
N THR A 437 103.62 -20.75 -5.53
CA THR A 437 103.75 -22.19 -5.29
C THR A 437 104.03 -22.52 -3.83
N ALA A 438 103.37 -23.56 -3.31
CA ALA A 438 103.52 -24.10 -1.97
C ALA A 438 103.87 -25.60 -1.98
N TRP A 439 104.61 -26.04 -0.96
CA TRP A 439 105.17 -27.39 -0.80
C TRP A 439 105.01 -27.86 0.66
N GLY A 440 104.37 -29.01 0.91
CA GLY A 440 104.26 -29.59 2.25
C GLY A 440 103.02 -30.47 2.48
N THR A 441 103.00 -31.22 3.59
CA THR A 441 101.93 -32.18 3.96
C THR A 441 100.67 -31.53 4.56
N ALA A 442 100.68 -30.22 4.83
CA ALA A 442 99.53 -29.50 5.42
C ALA A 442 99.41 -28.06 4.91
N GLY A 443 98.45 -27.82 4.01
CA GLY A 443 97.57 -26.62 3.91
C GLY A 443 98.08 -25.16 3.97
N GLY A 444 99.38 -24.86 4.08
CA GLY A 444 99.89 -23.49 4.24
C GLY A 444 100.93 -23.09 3.19
N TRP A 445 100.84 -21.86 2.68
CA TRP A 445 101.80 -21.27 1.73
C TRP A 445 103.07 -20.80 2.47
N ALA A 446 104.04 -21.69 2.69
CA ALA A 446 105.33 -21.34 3.27
C ALA A 446 106.42 -21.35 2.17
N GLY A 447 107.16 -20.25 2.03
CA GLY A 447 108.32 -20.12 1.11
C GLY A 447 107.96 -19.57 -0.27
N ASP A 448 107.57 -18.30 -0.33
CA ASP A 448 107.20 -17.59 -1.56
C ASP A 448 108.44 -17.35 -2.43
N THR A 449 108.52 -18.00 -3.59
CA THR A 449 109.50 -17.64 -4.62
C THR A 449 108.72 -17.21 -5.85
N ALA A 450 108.64 -15.90 -6.10
CA ALA A 450 108.02 -15.34 -7.29
C ALA A 450 108.86 -15.73 -8.53
N SER A 451 108.50 -16.83 -9.19
CA SER A 451 109.08 -17.22 -10.47
C SER A 451 108.16 -16.76 -11.60
N TYR A 452 108.68 -15.90 -12.48
CA TYR A 452 107.91 -15.35 -13.58
C TYR A 452 107.73 -16.41 -14.68
N SER A 453 106.46 -16.77 -14.92
CA SER A 453 105.93 -17.56 -16.06
C SER A 453 105.82 -19.09 -15.93
N TYR A 454 106.20 -19.71 -14.80
CA TYR A 454 106.15 -21.18 -14.62
C TYR A 454 105.37 -21.58 -13.36
N PRO A 455 104.44 -22.54 -13.40
CA PRO A 455 103.80 -23.05 -12.18
C PRO A 455 104.79 -23.75 -11.24
N PHE A 456 105.74 -24.54 -11.75
CA PHE A 456 106.84 -25.11 -10.95
C PHE A 456 108.18 -24.65 -11.55
N GLY A 457 108.96 -23.84 -10.83
CA GLY A 457 110.22 -23.28 -11.31
C GLY A 457 111.38 -23.48 -10.32
N LYS A 458 112.42 -24.23 -10.72
CA LYS A 458 113.61 -24.61 -9.93
C LYS A 458 113.29 -25.30 -8.61
N MET A 459 112.54 -26.39 -8.70
CA MET A 459 111.94 -26.96 -7.51
C MET A 459 112.62 -28.23 -7.08
N GLU A 460 113.26 -28.19 -5.91
CA GLU A 460 113.89 -29.37 -5.35
C GLU A 460 112.83 -30.40 -4.98
N VAL A 461 113.00 -31.62 -5.51
CA VAL A 461 112.08 -32.74 -5.30
C VAL A 461 112.59 -33.59 -4.15
N PRO A 462 111.82 -33.71 -3.05
CA PRO A 462 112.20 -34.54 -1.91
C PRO A 462 112.29 -36.03 -2.26
N THR A 463 113.03 -36.79 -1.46
CA THR A 463 113.13 -38.25 -1.60
C THR A 463 111.92 -39.01 -1.04
N VAL A 464 110.91 -38.28 -0.57
CA VAL A 464 109.61 -38.80 -0.09
C VAL A 464 108.47 -38.11 -0.84
N TRP A 465 107.34 -38.80 -1.02
CA TRP A 465 106.18 -38.24 -1.71
C TRP A 465 105.71 -36.95 -1.05
N THR A 466 105.80 -35.86 -1.79
CA THR A 466 105.44 -34.53 -1.30
C THR A 466 104.50 -33.85 -2.29
N ARG A 467 103.43 -33.23 -1.78
CA ARG A 467 102.44 -32.53 -2.61
C ARG A 467 102.92 -31.12 -2.91
N PHE A 468 102.99 -30.81 -4.19
CA PHE A 468 103.31 -29.50 -4.71
C PHE A 468 102.07 -28.90 -5.34
N ARG A 469 101.76 -27.64 -5.01
CA ARG A 469 100.60 -26.92 -5.54
C ARG A 469 100.99 -25.51 -5.93
N SER A 470 100.68 -25.13 -7.16
CA SER A 470 100.88 -23.78 -7.70
C SER A 470 99.56 -23.18 -8.18
N THR A 471 99.42 -21.87 -8.09
CA THR A 471 98.46 -21.13 -8.90
C THR A 471 99.20 -20.38 -10.02
N LEU A 472 98.60 -20.31 -11.19
CA LEU A 472 99.13 -19.65 -12.38
C LEU A 472 98.06 -18.69 -12.91
N LYS A 473 98.31 -17.38 -12.82
CA LYS A 473 97.44 -16.36 -13.41
C LYS A 473 97.71 -16.27 -14.91
N LEU A 474 96.69 -16.46 -15.73
CA LEU A 474 96.81 -16.46 -17.18
C LEU A 474 96.98 -15.05 -17.73
N ALA A 475 97.75 -14.93 -18.81
CA ALA A 475 97.85 -13.67 -19.55
C ALA A 475 96.52 -13.33 -20.24
N PRO A 476 96.13 -12.04 -20.33
CA PRO A 476 94.94 -11.62 -21.05
C PRO A 476 94.92 -12.13 -22.49
N GLY A 477 93.78 -12.67 -22.93
CA GLY A 477 93.63 -13.21 -24.29
C GLY A 477 94.14 -14.64 -24.48
N THR A 478 94.60 -15.31 -23.43
CA THR A 478 94.89 -16.75 -23.47
C THR A 478 93.58 -17.52 -23.68
N SER A 479 93.41 -18.12 -24.85
CA SER A 479 92.25 -18.94 -25.18
C SER A 479 92.53 -20.44 -25.01
N GLU A 480 93.79 -20.84 -25.13
CA GLU A 480 94.25 -22.21 -24.93
C GLU A 480 95.61 -22.27 -24.23
N VAL A 481 95.87 -23.35 -23.50
CA VAL A 481 97.16 -23.63 -22.88
C VAL A 481 97.62 -25.06 -23.13
N TYR A 482 98.93 -25.28 -23.05
CA TYR A 482 99.52 -26.62 -23.05
C TYR A 482 100.76 -26.67 -22.16
N ILE A 483 101.18 -27.87 -21.73
CA ILE A 483 102.47 -28.02 -21.05
C ILE A 483 103.57 -28.02 -22.11
N GLY A 484 104.38 -26.95 -22.17
CA GLY A 484 105.39 -26.76 -23.22
C GLY A 484 106.68 -27.55 -23.00
N GLY A 485 106.98 -27.85 -21.74
CA GLY A 485 108.10 -28.68 -21.35
C GLY A 485 108.02 -29.04 -19.88
N MET A 486 108.49 -30.24 -19.55
CA MET A 486 108.80 -30.64 -18.19
C MET A 486 110.28 -30.99 -18.14
N TYR A 487 111.00 -30.32 -17.25
CA TYR A 487 112.43 -30.51 -17.07
C TYR A 487 112.70 -31.22 -15.77
N PHE A 488 113.51 -32.27 -15.84
CA PHE A 488 113.92 -33.07 -14.69
C PHE A 488 115.44 -33.00 -14.57
N ASN A 489 115.94 -32.90 -13.34
CA ASN A 489 117.36 -32.85 -13.01
C ASN A 489 118.13 -31.86 -13.89
N HIS A 490 117.54 -30.65 -13.95
CA HIS A 490 117.96 -29.56 -14.82
C HIS A 490 119.37 -29.07 -14.47
N SER A 491 120.01 -28.35 -15.40
CA SER A 491 121.42 -27.94 -15.29
C SER A 491 121.75 -27.05 -14.08
N SER A 492 120.73 -26.48 -13.45
CA SER A 492 120.84 -25.67 -12.24
C SER A 492 120.69 -26.46 -10.93
N GLY A 493 120.52 -27.78 -11.00
CA GLY A 493 120.47 -28.70 -9.86
C GLY A 493 121.83 -29.29 -9.54
N THR A 494 122.03 -29.75 -8.31
CA THR A 494 123.27 -30.43 -7.89
C THR A 494 123.26 -31.92 -8.23
N GLU A 495 122.08 -32.51 -8.49
CA GLU A 495 121.92 -33.89 -8.93
C GLU A 495 121.40 -33.98 -10.37
N ARG A 496 121.95 -34.90 -11.17
CA ARG A 496 121.69 -35.03 -12.62
C ARG A 496 121.29 -36.42 -13.09
N ASP A 497 121.52 -37.46 -12.29
CA ASP A 497 121.25 -38.85 -12.67
C ASP A 497 120.07 -39.51 -11.89
N ALA A 498 119.25 -38.69 -11.22
CA ALA A 498 118.14 -39.15 -10.39
C ALA A 498 116.90 -39.58 -11.18
N THR A 499 116.04 -40.36 -10.53
CA THR A 499 114.69 -40.71 -10.98
C THR A 499 113.66 -39.83 -10.32
N VAL A 500 112.91 -39.06 -11.11
CA VAL A 500 111.83 -38.19 -10.61
C VAL A 500 110.47 -38.81 -10.93
N SER A 501 109.60 -38.89 -9.92
CA SER A 501 108.29 -39.54 -9.97
C SER A 501 107.16 -38.56 -9.68
N TYR A 502 106.03 -38.74 -10.36
CA TYR A 502 104.80 -37.95 -10.22
C TYR A 502 103.60 -38.85 -9.92
N SER A 503 102.65 -38.33 -9.12
CA SER A 503 101.36 -38.97 -8.86
C SER A 503 100.27 -37.91 -8.70
N GLY A 504 99.08 -38.14 -9.29
CA GLY A 504 97.94 -37.23 -9.14
C GLY A 504 98.14 -35.83 -9.72
N LEU A 505 98.72 -35.74 -10.91
CA LEU A 505 99.01 -34.46 -11.56
C LEU A 505 97.72 -33.83 -12.10
N SER A 506 97.47 -32.57 -11.75
CA SER A 506 96.28 -31.82 -12.16
C SER A 506 96.58 -30.39 -12.55
N LEU A 507 95.77 -29.87 -13.48
CA LEU A 507 95.69 -28.46 -13.84
C LEU A 507 94.20 -28.08 -13.94
N ARG A 508 93.72 -27.11 -13.16
CA ARG A 508 92.27 -26.80 -13.10
C ARG A 508 91.99 -25.32 -12.83
N PRO A 509 90.81 -24.77 -13.20
CA PRO A 509 90.42 -23.40 -12.85
C PRO A 509 90.30 -23.18 -11.33
N MET A 510 90.58 -21.95 -10.88
CA MET A 510 90.28 -21.49 -9.52
C MET A 510 88.92 -20.76 -9.51
N VAL A 511 87.91 -21.34 -8.85
CA VAL A 511 86.57 -20.72 -8.69
C VAL A 511 86.32 -20.48 -7.19
N GLY A 512 86.00 -19.24 -6.81
CA GLY A 512 85.60 -18.89 -5.44
C GLY A 512 84.08 -19.02 -5.27
N GLY A 513 83.61 -19.74 -4.25
CA GLY A 513 82.19 -19.86 -3.92
C GLY A 513 81.83 -19.00 -2.70
N THR A 514 80.67 -18.34 -2.74
CA THR A 514 80.14 -17.49 -1.66
C THR A 514 79.10 -18.25 -0.84
N LEU A 515 79.22 -18.21 0.49
CA LEU A 515 78.28 -18.80 1.46
C LEU A 515 77.21 -17.77 1.84
N ILE A 516 75.96 -18.21 1.93
CA ILE A 516 74.84 -17.39 2.44
C ILE A 516 74.34 -18.02 3.74
N GLU A 517 74.36 -17.25 4.83
CA GLU A 517 73.90 -17.68 6.16
C GLU A 517 72.58 -16.97 6.56
N PRO A 518 71.77 -17.57 7.46
CA PRO A 518 70.46 -17.05 7.81
C PRO A 518 70.56 -15.68 8.50
N GLY A 519 69.91 -14.66 7.94
CA GLY A 519 69.84 -13.32 8.54
C GLY A 519 70.05 -12.16 7.56
N GLY A 520 70.53 -12.41 6.34
CA GLY A 520 70.51 -11.38 5.30
C GLY A 520 71.32 -11.75 4.06
N ILE A 521 70.64 -11.85 2.92
CA ILE A 521 71.27 -11.78 1.59
C ILE A 521 71.21 -10.33 1.16
N GLN A 522 72.35 -9.65 1.10
CA GLN A 522 72.47 -8.34 0.46
C GLN A 522 72.75 -8.54 -1.03
N THR A 523 71.83 -8.00 -1.84
CA THR A 523 71.62 -8.16 -3.29
C THR A 523 72.84 -7.83 -4.14
N PRO A 524 73.17 -8.63 -5.19
CA PRO A 524 72.69 -8.27 -6.53
C PRO A 524 72.41 -9.45 -7.51
N HIS A 525 72.10 -10.66 -7.02
CA HIS A 525 71.93 -11.85 -7.88
C HIS A 525 70.48 -12.32 -8.11
N LEU A 526 69.48 -11.56 -7.64
CA LEU A 526 68.06 -11.88 -7.85
C LEU A 526 67.48 -10.95 -8.94
N ALA A 527 67.12 -11.53 -10.08
CA ALA A 527 66.42 -10.84 -11.16
C ALA A 527 64.98 -10.49 -10.75
N ALA A 528 64.50 -9.34 -11.22
CA ALA A 528 63.33 -8.63 -10.70
C ALA A 528 61.98 -9.40 -10.78
N ASP A 529 61.90 -10.49 -11.52
CA ASP A 529 60.62 -11.16 -11.85
C ASP A 529 60.24 -12.27 -10.86
N VAL A 530 61.08 -12.53 -9.85
CA VAL A 530 60.97 -13.70 -8.93
C VAL A 530 60.70 -13.28 -7.47
N LEU A 531 60.41 -12.00 -7.21
CA LEU A 531 60.16 -11.51 -5.85
C LEU A 531 58.65 -11.52 -5.50
N GLU A 532 58.23 -12.43 -4.62
CA GLU A 532 56.87 -12.46 -4.07
C GLU A 532 56.76 -11.49 -2.87
N VAL A 533 55.88 -10.50 -2.99
CA VAL A 533 55.92 -9.21 -2.26
C VAL A 533 55.27 -9.27 -0.87
N GLY A 534 54.77 -10.42 -0.42
CA GLY A 534 54.00 -10.56 0.83
C GLY A 534 54.72 -10.12 2.11
N ASN A 535 56.06 -10.02 2.09
CA ASN A 535 56.88 -9.61 3.24
C ASN A 535 57.64 -8.29 3.01
N LEU A 536 57.30 -7.52 1.98
CA LEU A 536 57.88 -6.19 1.76
C LEU A 536 57.21 -5.17 2.67
N LYS A 537 57.96 -4.70 3.68
CA LYS A 537 57.54 -3.57 4.52
C LYS A 537 57.49 -2.31 3.64
N ALA A 538 56.29 -1.78 3.43
CA ALA A 538 56.06 -0.62 2.57
C ALA A 538 56.86 0.59 3.06
N GLY A 539 57.56 1.26 2.14
CA GLY A 539 58.18 2.54 2.46
C GLY A 539 59.19 3.11 1.44
N THR A 540 59.82 2.32 0.58
CA THR A 540 60.97 2.86 -0.19
C THR A 540 61.20 2.35 -1.61
N ALA A 541 60.41 1.44 -2.16
CA ALA A 541 60.62 0.96 -3.54
C ALA A 541 59.77 1.74 -4.56
N ALA A 542 60.42 2.42 -5.51
CA ALA A 542 59.76 3.01 -6.67
C ALA A 542 59.44 1.92 -7.71
N LEU A 543 58.15 1.69 -7.99
CA LEU A 543 57.68 0.71 -8.99
C LEU A 543 57.32 1.42 -10.31
N ALA A 544 57.63 0.76 -11.44
CA ALA A 544 57.32 1.29 -12.77
C ALA A 544 55.80 1.24 -13.07
N GLU A 545 55.28 2.28 -13.74
CA GLU A 545 53.84 2.51 -13.96
C GLU A 545 53.10 1.36 -14.66
N ALA A 546 53.77 0.63 -15.56
CA ALA A 546 53.20 -0.52 -16.25
C ALA A 546 52.93 -1.71 -15.30
N VAL A 547 53.76 -1.89 -14.26
CA VAL A 547 53.57 -2.92 -13.24
C VAL A 547 52.41 -2.54 -12.32
N ILE A 548 52.27 -1.24 -11.99
CA ILE A 548 51.14 -0.72 -11.23
C ILE A 548 49.82 -0.95 -11.99
N LYS A 549 49.79 -0.67 -13.31
CA LYS A 549 48.60 -0.90 -14.15
C LYS A 549 48.21 -2.37 -14.24
N LYS A 550 49.19 -3.27 -14.33
CA LYS A 550 48.92 -4.72 -14.42
C LYS A 550 48.47 -5.31 -13.08
N LEU A 551 49.08 -4.90 -11.96
CA LEU A 551 48.64 -5.32 -10.61
C LEU A 551 47.24 -4.82 -10.28
N PHE A 552 46.89 -3.61 -10.72
CA PHE A 552 45.53 -3.10 -10.56
C PHE A 552 44.52 -3.93 -11.36
N ALA A 553 44.84 -4.28 -12.62
CA ALA A 553 43.96 -5.06 -13.47
C ALA A 553 43.81 -6.54 -13.04
N GLU A 554 44.87 -7.18 -12.57
CA GLU A 554 44.85 -8.63 -12.30
C GLU A 554 44.61 -9.00 -10.84
N VAL A 555 44.94 -8.14 -9.88
CA VAL A 555 44.78 -8.44 -8.44
C VAL A 555 43.62 -7.67 -7.82
N VAL A 556 43.50 -6.38 -8.13
CA VAL A 556 42.43 -5.54 -7.56
C VAL A 556 41.10 -5.85 -8.25
N VAL A 557 41.02 -5.76 -9.58
CA VAL A 557 39.77 -6.05 -10.31
C VAL A 557 39.31 -7.51 -10.14
N ALA A 558 40.23 -8.48 -10.14
CA ALA A 558 39.87 -9.89 -9.99
C ALA A 558 39.36 -10.26 -8.58
N ARG A 559 39.84 -9.59 -7.52
CA ARG A 559 39.29 -9.77 -6.15
C ARG A 559 38.07 -8.90 -5.87
N MET A 560 37.92 -7.77 -6.55
CA MET A 560 36.71 -6.93 -6.46
C MET A 560 35.45 -7.67 -6.97
N ALA A 561 35.60 -8.66 -7.85
CA ALA A 561 34.47 -9.48 -8.33
C ALA A 561 33.94 -10.50 -7.30
N GLN A 562 34.61 -10.68 -6.15
CA GLN A 562 34.23 -11.68 -5.12
C GLN A 562 33.98 -11.10 -3.73
N ALA A 563 33.98 -9.77 -3.55
CA ALA A 563 33.75 -9.13 -2.25
C ALA A 563 32.37 -8.44 -2.23
N GLU A 564 31.53 -8.74 -1.23
CA GLU A 564 30.22 -8.09 -1.06
C GLU A 564 30.33 -6.64 -0.53
N GLU A 565 31.36 -6.30 0.26
CA GLU A 565 31.65 -4.91 0.69
C GLU A 565 33.17 -4.66 0.78
N PHE A 566 33.70 -3.69 0.00
CA PHE A 566 35.14 -3.36 -0.06
C PHE A 566 35.52 -2.11 0.76
N ILE A 567 34.55 -1.28 1.16
CA ILE A 567 34.79 0.01 1.79
C ILE A 567 34.44 -0.08 3.29
N GLY A 568 35.45 -0.13 4.15
CA GLY A 568 35.27 0.01 5.60
C GLY A 568 35.01 1.47 6.03
N GLU A 569 34.47 1.67 7.24
CA GLU A 569 33.99 2.94 7.82
C GLU A 569 34.90 4.18 7.66
N ASN A 570 36.22 4.01 7.47
CA ASN A 570 37.19 5.11 7.41
C ASN A 570 37.80 5.35 6.01
N ALA A 571 37.33 4.65 4.96
CA ALA A 571 37.97 4.67 3.65
C ALA A 571 37.42 5.74 2.67
N ILE A 572 36.29 6.39 2.97
CA ILE A 572 35.75 7.49 2.16
C ILE A 572 36.09 8.82 2.81
N LEU A 573 37.00 9.57 2.20
CA LEU A 573 37.26 10.97 2.56
C LEU A 573 36.10 11.86 2.09
N THR A 574 35.81 12.92 2.84
CA THR A 574 34.78 13.92 2.48
C THR A 574 35.00 14.46 1.06
N GLY A 575 34.03 14.23 0.16
CA GLY A 575 34.07 14.71 -1.23
C GLY A 575 34.77 13.81 -2.26
N ALA A 576 35.18 12.59 -1.90
CA ALA A 576 35.94 11.71 -2.81
C ALA A 576 35.10 10.95 -3.86
N VAL A 577 33.77 10.88 -3.69
CA VAL A 577 32.87 10.15 -4.59
C VAL A 577 32.07 11.13 -5.44
N THR A 578 32.20 11.05 -6.76
CA THR A 578 31.34 11.77 -7.73
C THR A 578 30.43 10.79 -8.46
N ALA A 579 29.17 11.18 -8.65
CA ALA A 579 28.05 10.27 -8.87
C ALA A 579 27.87 9.56 -10.24
N PRO A 580 28.52 9.90 -11.38
CA PRO A 580 28.00 9.45 -12.68
C PRO A 580 28.17 7.95 -13.00
N LYS A 581 28.69 7.13 -12.07
CA LYS A 581 28.94 5.69 -12.28
C LYS A 581 28.45 4.78 -11.14
N ILE A 582 27.61 5.29 -10.22
CA ILE A 582 27.02 4.46 -9.15
C ILE A 582 25.59 4.11 -9.54
N THR A 583 25.33 2.83 -9.77
CA THR A 583 23.96 2.29 -9.89
C THR A 583 23.55 1.78 -8.51
N ALA A 584 22.76 2.56 -7.77
CA ALA A 584 22.23 2.14 -6.49
C ALA A 584 20.96 1.30 -6.70
N SER A 585 20.88 0.13 -6.06
CA SER A 585 19.66 -0.68 -6.03
C SER A 585 18.55 0.05 -5.27
N GLU A 586 17.28 -0.31 -5.50
CA GLU A 586 16.14 0.26 -4.75
C GLU A 586 16.32 0.09 -3.23
N GLU A 587 16.90 -1.04 -2.81
CA GLU A 587 17.18 -1.34 -1.42
C GLU A 587 18.30 -0.46 -0.83
N LEU A 588 19.32 -0.12 -1.62
CA LEU A 588 20.37 0.81 -1.22
C LEU A 588 19.84 2.25 -1.13
N TRP A 589 18.98 2.65 -2.06
CA TRP A 589 18.27 3.94 -2.01
C TRP A 589 17.35 4.04 -0.79
N ALA A 590 16.61 2.97 -0.47
CA ALA A 590 15.73 2.92 0.70
C ALA A 590 16.50 3.05 2.02
N LYS A 591 17.71 2.47 2.11
CA LYS A 591 18.58 2.62 3.29
C LYS A 591 19.26 3.99 3.36
N LEU A 592 19.72 4.55 2.23
CA LEU A 592 20.32 5.88 2.19
C LEU A 592 19.30 6.97 2.54
N ALA A 593 18.04 6.86 2.08
CA ALA A 593 16.98 7.81 2.39
C ALA A 593 16.67 7.94 3.89
N GLN A 594 17.11 7.00 4.73
CA GLN A 594 17.01 7.10 6.19
C GLN A 594 18.04 8.08 6.82
N PHE A 595 19.09 8.47 6.08
CA PHE A 595 20.24 9.22 6.62
C PHE A 595 20.59 10.53 5.86
N VAL A 596 19.90 10.88 4.77
CA VAL A 596 20.17 12.10 3.98
C VAL A 596 18.96 13.02 3.80
N THR A 597 19.23 14.32 3.59
CA THR A 597 18.24 15.28 3.09
C THR A 597 17.94 14.99 1.63
N VAL A 598 16.68 14.70 1.32
CA VAL A 598 16.21 14.43 -0.06
C VAL A 598 15.74 15.74 -0.68
N TYR A 599 16.35 16.15 -1.80
CA TYR A 599 15.94 17.34 -2.56
C TYR A 599 14.80 16.99 -3.54
N ALA A 600 13.97 17.98 -3.90
CA ALA A 600 12.78 17.76 -4.74
C ALA A 600 13.10 17.13 -6.12
N GLU A 601 14.28 17.42 -6.68
CA GLU A 601 14.77 16.85 -7.94
C GLU A 601 15.20 15.37 -7.84
N MET A 602 15.33 14.83 -6.63
CA MET A 602 15.63 13.42 -6.36
C MET A 602 14.36 12.58 -6.16
N VAL A 603 13.18 13.21 -6.27
CA VAL A 603 11.89 12.58 -6.07
C VAL A 603 11.12 12.60 -7.38
N ASP A 604 10.77 11.41 -7.89
CA ASP A 604 9.85 11.32 -9.02
C ASP A 604 8.44 11.77 -8.60
N SER A 605 7.72 12.39 -9.53
CA SER A 605 6.40 12.99 -9.32
C SER A 605 5.36 12.03 -8.74
N ASP A 606 5.51 10.72 -8.98
CA ASP A 606 4.57 9.69 -8.52
C ASP A 606 5.02 8.91 -7.27
N VAL A 607 6.22 9.17 -6.72
CA VAL A 607 6.74 8.34 -5.61
C VAL A 607 5.86 8.40 -4.34
N PHE A 608 5.05 9.45 -4.24
CA PHE A 608 4.13 9.70 -3.12
C PHE A 608 2.68 9.31 -3.41
N ASN A 609 2.36 8.97 -4.65
CA ASN A 609 1.00 8.62 -5.05
C ASN A 609 0.58 7.29 -4.38
N GLY A 610 -0.52 7.31 -3.63
CA GLY A 610 -1.03 6.14 -2.90
C GLY A 610 -0.22 5.70 -1.66
N ARG A 611 0.82 6.43 -1.24
CA ARG A 611 1.64 6.07 -0.07
C ARG A 611 1.29 6.88 1.18
N VAL A 612 1.37 6.26 2.36
CA VAL A 612 1.08 6.90 3.66
C VAL A 612 2.37 7.21 4.41
N PHE A 613 2.60 8.48 4.73
CA PHE A 613 3.72 8.88 5.59
C PHE A 613 3.32 8.87 7.07
N ARG A 614 4.13 8.22 7.91
CA ARG A 614 3.95 8.20 9.37
C ARG A 614 5.19 8.81 10.03
N GLY A 615 5.10 10.08 10.44
CA GLY A 615 6.16 10.81 11.14
C GLY A 615 5.56 11.83 12.11
N SER A 616 6.26 12.14 13.21
CA SER A 616 5.76 13.04 14.26
C SER A 616 5.84 14.53 13.91
N THR A 617 6.60 14.91 12.88
CA THR A 617 6.77 16.30 12.47
C THR A 617 7.16 16.42 10.98
N PHE A 618 6.42 17.18 10.20
CA PHE A 618 6.84 17.68 8.88
C PHE A 618 7.20 19.15 9.00
N LEU A 619 8.41 19.53 8.57
CA LEU A 619 8.89 20.92 8.53
C LEU A 619 9.12 21.30 7.08
N THR A 620 8.46 22.35 6.62
CA THR A 620 8.80 23.00 5.34
C THR A 620 9.86 24.06 5.57
N THR A 621 10.55 24.47 4.51
CA THR A 621 11.85 25.14 4.58
C THR A 621 11.88 26.45 5.37
N ASN A 622 10.75 27.13 5.58
CA ASN A 622 10.70 28.34 6.41
C ASN A 622 9.38 28.40 7.21
N GLU A 623 9.30 27.61 8.28
CA GLU A 623 8.36 27.82 9.39
C GLU A 623 6.93 27.26 9.27
N SER A 624 6.52 26.63 8.16
CA SER A 624 5.28 25.84 8.17
C SER A 624 5.52 24.41 8.66
N SER A 625 4.74 23.95 9.64
CA SER A 625 4.95 22.66 10.30
C SER A 625 3.65 21.88 10.49
N TRP A 626 3.71 20.56 10.34
CA TRP A 626 2.67 19.64 10.81
C TRP A 626 3.27 18.78 11.91
N SER A 627 2.88 18.98 13.16
CA SER A 627 3.41 18.24 14.31
C SER A 627 2.30 17.73 15.23
N ASP A 628 2.68 17.06 16.31
CA ASP A 628 1.85 16.77 17.48
C ASP A 628 1.12 17.99 18.06
N ARG A 629 1.57 19.21 17.77
CA ARG A 629 0.97 20.49 18.17
C ARG A 629 -0.07 21.00 17.17
N GLY A 630 -0.18 20.37 15.99
CA GLY A 630 -1.12 20.76 14.93
C GLY A 630 -0.45 21.15 13.61
N MET A 631 -1.26 21.72 12.71
CA MET A 631 -0.81 22.24 11.41
C MET A 631 -0.65 23.76 11.48
N PHE A 632 0.52 24.26 11.09
CA PHE A 632 0.86 25.67 11.08
C PHE A 632 1.39 26.04 9.70
N LEU A 633 0.81 27.04 9.06
CA LEU A 633 1.31 27.68 7.85
C LEU A 633 1.65 29.13 8.21
N LEU A 634 2.92 29.50 8.05
CA LEU A 634 3.43 30.84 8.35
C LEU A 634 3.67 31.63 7.05
N ASP A 635 3.54 32.96 7.10
CA ASP A 635 3.98 33.85 6.00
C ASP A 635 5.49 34.10 6.03
N ASP A 636 5.98 34.86 5.05
CA ASP A 636 7.41 35.16 4.89
C ASP A 636 7.99 35.96 6.08
N GLU A 637 7.13 36.59 6.88
CA GLU A 637 7.47 37.29 8.11
C GLU A 637 7.29 36.44 9.39
N GLY A 638 6.89 35.17 9.25
CA GLY A 638 6.72 34.20 10.34
C GLY A 638 5.40 34.31 11.11
N ASN A 639 4.40 35.01 10.57
CA ASN A 639 3.07 35.12 11.17
C ASN A 639 2.13 33.99 10.69
N PRO A 640 1.27 33.43 11.56
CA PRO A 640 0.34 32.36 11.19
C PRO A 640 -0.67 32.81 10.14
N ARG A 641 -0.59 32.23 8.94
CA ARG A 641 -1.61 32.27 7.87
C ARG A 641 -2.68 31.22 8.10
N ILE A 642 -2.31 30.03 8.56
CA ILE A 642 -3.24 28.98 9.02
C ILE A 642 -2.67 28.35 10.28
N GLN A 643 -3.47 28.25 11.33
CA GLN A 643 -3.13 27.57 12.57
C GLN A 643 -4.25 26.59 12.91
N ALA A 644 -3.94 25.31 12.97
CA ALA A 644 -4.85 24.23 13.30
C ALA A 644 -4.28 23.41 14.46
N PRO A 645 -4.31 23.96 15.69
CA PRO A 645 -3.65 23.37 16.82
C PRO A 645 -4.44 22.19 17.40
N THR A 646 -3.72 21.20 17.93
CA THR A 646 -4.29 19.98 18.55
C THR A 646 -4.59 20.15 20.04
N ASP A 647 -4.14 21.24 20.65
CA ASP A 647 -4.29 21.55 22.08
C ASP A 647 -5.66 22.16 22.45
N GLY A 648 -6.56 22.29 21.48
CA GLY A 648 -7.89 22.87 21.65
C GLY A 648 -7.94 24.40 21.59
N SER A 649 -6.83 25.08 21.27
CA SER A 649 -6.86 26.50 20.91
C SER A 649 -7.52 26.73 19.54
N ASP A 650 -7.86 27.98 19.24
CA ASP A 650 -8.67 28.31 18.08
C ASP A 650 -7.95 27.97 16.76
N PHE A 651 -8.70 27.35 15.85
CA PHE A 651 -8.29 27.26 14.44
C PHE A 651 -8.36 28.66 13.82
N THR A 652 -7.23 29.21 13.36
CA THR A 652 -7.17 30.55 12.74
C THR A 652 -6.71 30.47 11.29
N VAL A 653 -7.33 31.28 10.44
CA VAL A 653 -6.91 31.47 9.03
C VAL A 653 -6.84 32.96 8.76
N ASN A 654 -5.64 33.48 8.56
CA ASN A 654 -5.35 34.86 8.22
C ASN A 654 -5.06 34.97 6.72
N ALA A 655 -6.07 34.69 5.89
CA ALA A 655 -5.98 34.71 4.42
C ALA A 655 -7.35 34.96 3.77
N GLU A 656 -7.35 35.24 2.45
CA GLU A 656 -8.57 35.19 1.64
C GLU A 656 -9.00 33.73 1.43
N ILE A 657 -10.25 33.41 1.76
CA ILE A 657 -10.80 32.05 1.66
C ILE A 657 -11.85 32.02 0.53
N VAL A 658 -11.57 31.25 -0.53
CA VAL A 658 -12.56 30.91 -1.57
C VAL A 658 -13.04 29.49 -1.33
N ALA A 659 -14.30 29.32 -0.93
CA ALA A 659 -14.89 28.02 -0.64
C ALA A 659 -16.24 27.86 -1.33
N LYS A 660 -16.52 26.67 -1.89
CA LYS A 660 -17.84 26.32 -2.44
C LYS A 660 -18.93 26.37 -1.36
N SER A 661 -18.56 26.04 -0.12
CA SER A 661 -19.38 26.19 1.09
C SER A 661 -18.48 26.37 2.31
N LEU A 662 -18.78 27.35 3.16
CA LEU A 662 -18.11 27.57 4.45
C LEU A 662 -19.13 27.45 5.58
N THR A 663 -18.98 26.46 6.46
CA THR A 663 -19.86 26.23 7.61
C THR A 663 -19.07 26.44 8.90
N ALA A 664 -19.46 27.43 9.71
CA ALA A 664 -18.91 27.64 11.05
C ALA A 664 -19.86 27.03 12.10
N ALA A 665 -19.39 26.05 12.88
CA ALA A 665 -20.19 25.41 13.94
C ALA A 665 -20.34 26.27 15.22
N GLY A 666 -19.76 27.48 15.24
CA GLY A 666 -19.74 28.41 16.37
C GLY A 666 -19.97 29.87 15.94
N ARG A 667 -19.52 30.83 16.76
CA ARG A 667 -19.58 32.25 16.40
C ARG A 667 -18.56 32.56 15.29
N ALA A 668 -19.01 33.14 14.18
CA ALA A 668 -18.14 33.63 13.12
C ALA A 668 -18.07 35.16 13.17
N SER A 669 -16.85 35.70 13.05
CA SER A 669 -16.59 37.15 12.96
C SER A 669 -15.96 37.44 11.61
N PHE A 670 -16.57 38.29 10.80
CA PHE A 670 -16.01 38.75 9.52
C PHE A 670 -15.39 40.12 9.72
N LEU A 671 -14.06 40.20 9.79
CA LEU A 671 -13.31 41.41 10.12
C LEU A 671 -12.50 41.86 8.89
N ALA A 672 -13.14 42.60 8.00
CA ALA A 672 -12.47 43.26 6.87
C ALA A 672 -13.04 44.68 6.71
N GLU A 673 -12.24 45.58 6.15
CA GLU A 673 -12.68 46.95 5.86
C GLU A 673 -13.84 46.97 4.86
N ASN A 674 -13.93 45.96 3.97
CA ASN A 674 -14.91 45.86 2.89
C ASN A 674 -15.59 44.48 2.80
N ASN A 675 -16.21 44.01 3.89
CA ASN A 675 -17.06 42.82 3.82
C ASN A 675 -18.27 43.07 2.88
N ARG A 676 -18.33 42.38 1.74
CA ARG A 676 -19.42 42.48 0.76
C ARG A 676 -20.14 41.13 0.63
N LEU A 677 -21.48 41.16 0.67
CA LEU A 677 -22.32 40.06 0.20
C LEU A 677 -22.59 40.30 -1.29
N GLU A 678 -22.12 39.39 -2.14
CA GLU A 678 -22.34 39.46 -3.59
C GLU A 678 -23.82 39.22 -3.96
N PRO A 679 -24.27 39.61 -5.17
CA PRO A 679 -25.63 39.34 -5.64
C PRO A 679 -25.98 37.84 -5.50
N GLY A 680 -27.02 37.55 -4.71
CA GLY A 680 -27.46 36.18 -4.41
C GLY A 680 -26.93 35.60 -3.09
N ALA A 681 -25.97 36.26 -2.42
CA ALA A 681 -25.51 35.86 -1.09
C ALA A 681 -26.48 36.31 0.01
N GLY A 682 -26.79 35.43 0.96
CA GLY A 682 -27.69 35.70 2.09
C GLY A 682 -27.00 35.54 3.44
N LEU A 683 -27.21 36.50 4.36
CA LEU A 683 -26.84 36.38 5.78
C LEU A 683 -28.05 35.85 6.56
N VAL A 684 -28.04 34.57 6.92
CA VAL A 684 -29.12 33.96 7.71
C VAL A 684 -28.74 34.00 9.18
N LEU A 685 -29.51 34.75 9.96
CA LEU A 685 -29.38 34.74 11.41
C LEU A 685 -30.27 33.63 11.99
N ALA A 686 -29.69 32.68 12.73
CA ALA A 686 -30.39 31.48 13.17
C ALA A 686 -31.61 31.80 14.06
N ALA A 687 -32.80 31.38 13.62
CA ALA A 687 -34.02 31.40 14.40
C ALA A 687 -33.98 30.31 15.50
N GLY A 688 -34.77 30.50 16.55
CA GLY A 688 -34.93 29.50 17.62
C GLY A 688 -35.47 28.17 17.09
N VAL A 689 -35.42 27.12 17.90
CA VAL A 689 -35.93 25.78 17.51
C VAL A 689 -37.45 25.83 17.37
N GLY A 690 -37.92 25.96 16.12
CA GLY A 690 -39.33 25.83 15.76
C GLY A 690 -39.82 24.38 15.80
N ASP A 691 -41.13 24.19 15.66
CA ASP A 691 -41.70 22.84 15.57
C ASP A 691 -41.20 22.12 14.31
N PRO A 692 -41.17 20.77 14.29
CA PRO A 692 -40.70 20.03 13.12
C PRO A 692 -41.59 20.33 11.91
N PRO A 693 -41.00 20.73 10.76
CA PRO A 693 -41.78 21.22 9.62
C PRO A 693 -42.33 20.10 8.72
N SER A 694 -41.88 18.86 8.90
CA SER A 694 -42.16 17.76 7.97
C SER A 694 -42.55 16.48 8.71
N PRO A 695 -43.39 15.62 8.11
CA PRO A 695 -43.66 14.30 8.65
C PRO A 695 -42.39 13.45 8.83
N PRO A 696 -42.41 12.45 9.75
CA PRO A 696 -41.30 11.53 9.86
C PRO A 696 -41.14 10.68 8.60
N VAL A 697 -39.90 10.29 8.32
CA VAL A 697 -39.62 9.16 7.44
C VAL A 697 -39.80 7.89 8.26
N VAL A 698 -40.68 7.01 7.81
CA VAL A 698 -41.01 5.77 8.51
C VAL A 698 -40.67 4.59 7.63
N SER A 699 -39.92 3.62 8.18
CA SER A 699 -39.53 2.41 7.46
C SER A 699 -39.66 1.19 8.36
N ASN A 700 -40.04 0.05 7.77
CA ASN A 700 -39.91 -1.24 8.44
C ASN A 700 -38.42 -1.51 8.73
N HIS A 701 -38.14 -1.95 9.94
CA HIS A 701 -36.81 -2.25 10.43
C HIS A 701 -36.80 -3.67 10.98
N TYR A 702 -35.68 -4.35 10.81
CA TYR A 702 -35.45 -5.66 11.41
C TYR A 702 -34.07 -5.64 12.05
N LYS A 703 -33.95 -6.23 13.23
CA LYS A 703 -32.63 -6.49 13.80
C LYS A 703 -32.01 -7.66 13.06
N GLN A 704 -30.79 -7.47 12.63
CA GLN A 704 -30.04 -8.47 11.89
C GLN A 704 -28.76 -8.77 12.63
N ILE A 705 -28.48 -10.06 12.77
CA ILE A 705 -27.20 -10.61 13.19
C ILE A 705 -26.52 -11.02 11.90
N THR A 706 -25.33 -10.48 11.64
CA THR A 706 -24.57 -10.74 10.41
C THR A 706 -23.36 -11.60 10.77
N PRO A 707 -23.43 -12.92 10.55
CA PRO A 707 -22.28 -13.79 10.72
C PRO A 707 -21.20 -13.50 9.66
N PRO A 708 -20.01 -14.12 9.74
CA PRO A 708 -19.05 -14.09 8.65
C PRO A 708 -19.70 -14.49 7.33
N ALA A 709 -19.34 -13.75 6.27
CA ALA A 709 -19.82 -14.02 4.93
C ALA A 709 -19.47 -15.46 4.51
N LEU A 710 -20.41 -16.07 3.79
CA LEU A 710 -20.20 -17.39 3.18
C LEU A 710 -19.14 -17.28 2.08
N ALA A 711 -18.30 -18.31 1.95
CA ALA A 711 -17.34 -18.37 0.84
C ALA A 711 -18.05 -18.62 -0.49
N ASP A 712 -17.37 -18.34 -1.61
CA ASP A 712 -17.94 -18.54 -2.94
C ASP A 712 -18.37 -19.99 -3.15
N GLY A 713 -19.64 -20.18 -3.55
CA GLY A 713 -20.23 -21.51 -3.74
C GLY A 713 -20.82 -22.14 -2.47
N GLU A 714 -20.61 -21.54 -1.29
CA GLU A 714 -21.26 -21.99 -0.06
C GLU A 714 -22.74 -21.58 -0.02
N SER A 715 -23.58 -22.43 0.58
CA SER A 715 -24.98 -22.15 0.84
C SER A 715 -25.39 -22.55 2.25
N VAL A 716 -26.44 -21.93 2.79
CA VAL A 716 -26.93 -22.22 4.14
C VAL A 716 -28.27 -22.92 4.13
N SER A 717 -28.49 -23.77 5.14
CA SER A 717 -29.78 -24.41 5.38
C SER A 717 -30.04 -24.64 6.86
N GLY A 718 -31.30 -24.48 7.26
CA GLY A 718 -31.74 -24.59 8.64
C GLY A 718 -31.32 -23.41 9.52
N LEU A 719 -32.09 -23.22 10.59
CA LEU A 719 -31.71 -22.36 11.70
C LEU A 719 -32.30 -22.98 12.96
N ALA A 720 -31.48 -23.23 13.96
CA ALA A 720 -31.95 -23.61 15.30
C ALA A 720 -31.37 -22.67 16.34
N TYR A 721 -31.95 -22.67 17.53
CA TYR A 721 -31.44 -21.91 18.67
C TYR A 721 -31.35 -22.80 19.90
N SER A 722 -30.19 -22.83 20.53
CA SER A 722 -29.97 -23.48 21.83
C SER A 722 -28.72 -22.90 22.49
N ASP A 723 -28.71 -22.86 23.82
CA ASP A 723 -27.56 -22.40 24.63
C ASP A 723 -26.98 -21.03 24.23
N GLY A 724 -27.85 -20.11 23.82
CA GLY A 724 -27.43 -18.77 23.40
C GLY A 724 -26.82 -18.69 22.00
N LEU A 725 -26.77 -19.82 21.27
CA LEU A 725 -26.21 -19.91 19.92
C LEU A 725 -27.31 -20.20 18.88
N PHE A 726 -27.20 -19.55 17.74
CA PHE A 726 -27.88 -19.88 16.51
C PHE A 726 -27.08 -20.90 15.73
N TRP A 727 -27.68 -22.04 15.41
CA TRP A 727 -27.03 -23.11 14.66
C TRP A 727 -27.51 -23.10 13.21
N ARG A 728 -26.59 -23.04 12.26
CA ARG A 728 -26.86 -23.14 10.81
C ARG A 728 -26.03 -24.24 10.17
N ALA A 729 -26.55 -24.93 9.17
CA ALA A 729 -25.74 -25.82 8.33
C ALA A 729 -25.19 -25.02 7.15
N VAL A 730 -23.92 -25.20 6.85
CA VAL A 730 -23.23 -24.67 5.69
C VAL A 730 -22.86 -25.83 4.79
N ASP A 731 -23.31 -25.72 3.55
CA ASP A 731 -23.02 -26.59 2.43
C ASP A 731 -21.93 -25.93 1.60
N ALA A 732 -20.79 -26.59 1.44
CA ALA A 732 -19.63 -26.06 0.74
C ALA A 732 -19.57 -26.46 -0.75
N GLY A 733 -20.67 -26.96 -1.32
CA GLY A 733 -20.80 -27.25 -2.74
C GLY A 733 -21.26 -28.67 -3.04
N SER A 734 -21.30 -29.04 -4.33
CA SER A 734 -21.91 -30.31 -4.73
C SER A 734 -21.08 -31.54 -4.32
N GLY A 735 -21.67 -32.43 -3.52
CA GLY A 735 -21.14 -33.75 -3.19
C GLY A 735 -20.62 -33.84 -1.76
N ASN A 736 -19.87 -34.91 -1.47
CA ASN A 736 -19.24 -35.12 -0.16
C ASN A 736 -18.08 -34.14 0.03
N ASN A 737 -18.40 -32.90 0.40
CA ASN A 737 -17.39 -31.90 0.65
C ASN A 737 -16.94 -32.01 2.13
N PRO A 738 -15.65 -32.26 2.42
CA PRO A 738 -15.16 -32.27 3.80
C PRO A 738 -15.33 -30.92 4.52
N LEU A 739 -15.65 -29.85 3.79
CA LEU A 739 -15.91 -28.50 4.32
C LEU A 739 -17.37 -28.28 4.75
N ASP A 740 -18.27 -29.23 4.50
CA ASP A 740 -19.64 -29.20 5.02
C ASP A 740 -19.62 -29.21 6.54
N ARG A 741 -20.41 -28.31 7.14
CA ARG A 741 -20.34 -28.06 8.59
C ARG A 741 -21.62 -27.49 9.15
N VAL A 742 -21.72 -27.53 10.48
CA VAL A 742 -22.68 -26.74 11.24
C VAL A 742 -21.92 -25.69 12.03
N GLU A 743 -22.39 -24.46 11.99
CA GLU A 743 -21.82 -23.34 12.74
C GLU A 743 -22.77 -22.89 13.85
N GLY A 744 -22.26 -22.73 15.06
CA GLY A 744 -22.94 -22.14 16.21
C GLY A 744 -22.51 -20.67 16.37
N ILE A 745 -23.47 -19.76 16.22
CA ILE A 745 -23.25 -18.31 16.10
C ILE A 745 -23.89 -17.60 17.28
N ASP A 746 -23.14 -16.72 17.95
CA ASP A 746 -23.70 -15.93 19.05
C ASP A 746 -24.54 -14.74 18.55
N ARG A 747 -25.16 -14.00 19.48
CA ARG A 747 -25.98 -12.83 19.16
C ARG A 747 -25.20 -11.65 18.56
N ASN A 748 -23.87 -11.66 18.65
CA ASN A 748 -23.02 -10.64 18.02
C ASN A 748 -22.64 -11.03 16.58
N GLY A 749 -23.03 -12.22 16.11
CA GLY A 749 -22.66 -12.73 14.80
C GLY A 749 -21.30 -13.42 14.77
N THR A 750 -20.72 -13.78 15.92
CA THR A 750 -19.43 -14.47 15.95
C THR A 750 -19.66 -15.99 15.94
N ILE A 751 -18.90 -16.71 15.11
CA ILE A 751 -18.90 -18.18 15.12
C ILE A 751 -18.16 -18.65 16.38
N GLN A 752 -18.87 -19.34 17.26
CA GLN A 752 -18.36 -19.88 18.51
C GLN A 752 -18.00 -21.37 18.40
N ARG A 753 -18.68 -22.10 17.51
CA ARG A 753 -18.48 -23.53 17.32
C ARG A 753 -18.65 -23.91 15.86
N THR A 754 -17.88 -24.92 15.45
CA THR A 754 -17.98 -25.53 14.13
C THR A 754 -17.97 -27.05 14.30
N ILE A 755 -18.97 -27.73 13.73
CA ILE A 755 -19.10 -29.19 13.73
C ILE A 755 -19.00 -29.67 12.28
N PRO A 756 -17.97 -30.44 11.90
CA PRO A 756 -17.86 -30.98 10.55
C PRO A 756 -18.93 -32.04 10.27
N LEU A 757 -19.47 -32.07 9.06
CA LEU A 757 -20.52 -32.98 8.61
C LEU A 757 -20.01 -34.00 7.58
N ALA A 758 -18.97 -34.75 7.93
CA ALA A 758 -18.38 -35.74 7.02
C ALA A 758 -19.43 -36.75 6.48
N ASN A 759 -19.49 -36.91 5.16
CA ASN A 759 -20.41 -37.81 4.45
C ASN A 759 -21.90 -37.54 4.73
N PHE A 760 -22.28 -36.30 5.02
CA PHE A 760 -23.67 -35.92 5.24
C PHE A 760 -23.99 -34.49 4.86
N TRP A 761 -24.85 -34.36 3.87
CA TRP A 761 -25.29 -33.08 3.36
C TRP A 761 -26.58 -32.62 4.06
N ALA A 762 -26.45 -31.72 5.04
CA ALA A 762 -27.54 -31.24 5.91
C ALA A 762 -28.50 -30.21 5.24
N ARG A 763 -28.78 -30.34 3.94
CA ARG A 763 -29.51 -29.35 3.13
C ARG A 763 -30.97 -29.09 3.51
N ASN A 764 -31.56 -29.92 4.38
CA ASN A 764 -32.98 -29.86 4.76
C ASN A 764 -33.17 -29.29 6.18
N GLY A 765 -32.12 -28.65 6.69
CA GLY A 765 -32.10 -27.90 7.92
C GLY A 765 -31.73 -28.72 9.15
N LEU A 766 -31.81 -28.10 10.31
CA LEU A 766 -31.41 -28.68 11.58
C LEU A 766 -32.28 -28.19 12.72
N VAL A 767 -32.28 -28.94 13.82
CA VAL A 767 -32.88 -28.54 15.09
C VAL A 767 -32.02 -29.00 16.25
N VAL A 768 -32.04 -28.27 17.36
CA VAL A 768 -31.39 -28.68 18.61
C VAL A 768 -32.47 -29.00 19.63
N ILE A 769 -32.34 -30.14 20.31
CA ILE A 769 -33.25 -30.60 21.37
C ILE A 769 -32.39 -31.13 22.52
N GLY A 770 -32.42 -30.43 23.66
CA GLY A 770 -31.45 -30.70 24.74
C GLY A 770 -30.02 -30.47 24.23
N ASP A 771 -29.13 -31.39 24.55
CA ASP A 771 -27.71 -31.32 24.17
C ASP A 771 -27.40 -32.02 22.82
N GLU A 772 -28.44 -32.26 22.00
CA GLU A 772 -28.34 -32.98 20.74
C GLU A 772 -28.81 -32.14 19.55
N LEU A 773 -28.00 -32.14 18.50
CA LEU A 773 -28.28 -31.52 17.21
C LEU A 773 -28.75 -32.57 16.21
N PHE A 774 -29.89 -32.32 15.59
CA PHE A 774 -30.55 -33.17 14.61
C PHE A 774 -30.49 -32.48 13.24
N ALA A 775 -29.65 -32.97 12.36
CA ALA A 775 -29.52 -32.47 10.99
C ALA A 775 -30.33 -33.35 10.02
N LEU A 776 -31.21 -32.75 9.22
CA LEU A 776 -31.97 -33.44 8.18
C LEU A 776 -31.26 -33.24 6.83
N GLY A 777 -31.04 -34.33 6.12
CA GLY A 777 -30.21 -34.27 4.92
C GLY A 777 -30.14 -35.55 4.12
N ILE A 778 -29.10 -35.63 3.30
CA ILE A 778 -28.76 -36.79 2.47
C ILE A 778 -27.42 -37.36 2.95
N ARG A 779 -27.27 -38.68 2.82
CA ARG A 779 -25.99 -39.35 3.04
C ARG A 779 -25.25 -39.48 1.71
N ASP A 780 -23.96 -39.15 1.72
CA ASP A 780 -23.14 -39.25 0.51
C ASP A 780 -22.60 -40.66 0.23
N ASP A 781 -22.74 -41.58 1.20
CA ASP A 781 -22.34 -42.98 1.05
C ASP A 781 -23.32 -43.83 0.22
N ARG A 782 -24.31 -43.20 -0.41
CA ARG A 782 -25.32 -43.85 -1.25
C ARG A 782 -25.13 -43.49 -2.73
N PRO A 783 -25.37 -44.44 -3.66
CA PRO A 783 -25.43 -44.15 -5.09
C PRO A 783 -26.39 -43.01 -5.43
N GLU A 784 -26.04 -42.18 -6.41
CA GLU A 784 -26.77 -40.95 -6.73
C GLU A 784 -28.26 -41.13 -7.05
N ASN A 785 -28.61 -42.25 -7.68
CA ASN A 785 -29.99 -42.62 -7.99
C ASN A 785 -30.83 -42.96 -6.75
N VAL A 786 -30.20 -43.38 -5.65
CA VAL A 786 -30.85 -43.71 -4.37
C VAL A 786 -30.82 -42.52 -3.41
N ARG A 787 -29.68 -41.80 -3.34
CA ARG A 787 -29.46 -40.69 -2.40
C ARG A 787 -30.48 -39.56 -2.53
N ASN A 788 -31.00 -39.33 -3.74
CA ASN A 788 -32.01 -38.30 -3.99
C ASN A 788 -33.42 -38.68 -3.52
N GLN A 789 -33.69 -39.96 -3.28
CA GLN A 789 -35.01 -40.50 -2.90
C GLN A 789 -35.15 -40.82 -1.40
N GLU A 790 -34.07 -40.71 -0.63
CA GLU A 790 -34.07 -40.90 0.82
C GLU A 790 -33.74 -39.59 1.53
N ARG A 791 -34.25 -39.42 2.74
CA ARG A 791 -33.82 -38.36 3.67
C ARG A 791 -33.51 -38.98 5.00
N TRP A 792 -32.49 -38.48 5.66
CA TRP A 792 -31.98 -39.02 6.90
C TRP A 792 -31.86 -37.92 7.94
N VAL A 793 -32.15 -38.26 9.18
CA VAL A 793 -31.81 -37.41 10.32
C VAL A 793 -30.56 -37.97 10.95
N ARG A 794 -29.50 -37.17 10.98
CA ARG A 794 -28.24 -37.47 11.66
C ARG A 794 -28.16 -36.66 12.95
N VAL A 795 -27.78 -37.32 14.04
CA VAL A 795 -27.76 -36.73 15.37
C VAL A 795 -26.33 -36.64 15.89
N PHE A 796 -25.97 -35.45 16.36
CA PHE A 796 -24.68 -35.11 16.93
C PHE A 796 -24.87 -34.56 18.35
N GLY A 797 -23.87 -34.71 19.22
CA GLY A 797 -23.75 -33.84 20.38
C GLY A 797 -23.35 -32.43 19.95
N LEU A 798 -23.57 -31.42 20.81
CA LEU A 798 -23.12 -30.04 20.55
C LEU A 798 -21.58 -29.87 20.58
N ASP A 799 -20.85 -30.93 20.92
CA ASP A 799 -19.40 -31.10 20.79
C ASP A 799 -18.98 -31.66 19.41
N GLY A 800 -19.94 -32.01 18.56
CA GLY A 800 -19.74 -32.63 17.25
C GLY A 800 -19.67 -34.15 17.26
N THR A 801 -19.78 -34.80 18.42
CA THR A 801 -19.72 -36.26 18.53
C THR A 801 -20.95 -36.89 17.87
N TYR A 802 -20.77 -37.71 16.84
CA TYR A 802 -21.86 -38.48 16.23
C TYR A 802 -22.52 -39.42 17.25
N LYS A 803 -23.85 -39.41 17.32
CA LYS A 803 -24.64 -40.24 18.24
C LYS A 803 -25.39 -41.35 17.52
N ARG A 804 -26.21 -40.98 16.53
CA ARG A 804 -27.11 -41.90 15.81
C ARG A 804 -27.61 -41.28 14.52
N GLN A 805 -28.25 -42.09 13.68
CA GLN A 805 -29.02 -41.61 12.54
C GLN A 805 -30.21 -42.53 12.27
N TRP A 806 -31.25 -41.99 11.62
CA TRP A 806 -32.43 -42.74 11.21
C TRP A 806 -33.02 -42.16 9.92
N GLU A 807 -33.68 -43.00 9.13
CA GLU A 807 -34.30 -42.58 7.87
C GLU A 807 -35.62 -41.86 8.13
N TYR A 808 -35.86 -40.73 7.46
CA TYR A 808 -37.17 -40.11 7.37
C TYR A 808 -38.02 -40.90 6.37
N PRO A 809 -38.98 -41.72 6.84
CA PRO A 809 -39.62 -42.70 5.98
C PRO A 809 -40.50 -42.03 4.94
N ASN A 810 -40.78 -42.70 3.82
CA ASN A 810 -41.75 -42.26 2.81
C ASN A 810 -41.48 -40.86 2.23
N TYR A 811 -40.22 -40.43 2.07
CA TYR A 811 -39.90 -39.16 1.39
C TYR A 811 -40.34 -39.18 -0.10
N GLY A 812 -40.08 -40.30 -0.81
CA GLY A 812 -40.53 -40.55 -2.18
C GLY A 812 -39.79 -39.73 -3.27
N THR A 813 -40.43 -39.50 -4.42
CA THR A 813 -39.94 -38.65 -5.53
C THR A 813 -40.35 -37.18 -5.38
N GLY A 814 -40.38 -36.67 -4.14
CA GLY A 814 -41.01 -35.40 -3.81
C GLY A 814 -40.42 -34.20 -4.58
N THR A 815 -41.29 -33.46 -5.27
CA THR A 815 -40.94 -32.20 -5.97
C THR A 815 -40.42 -31.13 -5.01
N TYR A 816 -40.90 -31.13 -3.76
CA TYR A 816 -40.52 -30.16 -2.75
C TYR A 816 -39.63 -30.77 -1.66
N GLN A 817 -38.73 -29.96 -1.14
CA GLN A 817 -37.80 -30.32 -0.08
C GLN A 817 -38.48 -30.30 1.31
N PRO A 818 -38.14 -31.25 2.21
CA PRO A 818 -38.61 -31.22 3.58
C PRO A 818 -37.76 -30.27 4.44
N GLY A 819 -38.32 -29.89 5.58
CA GLY A 819 -37.68 -29.04 6.58
C GLY A 819 -37.91 -29.58 7.98
N ILE A 820 -36.89 -29.52 8.82
CA ILE A 820 -36.93 -30.00 10.20
C ILE A 820 -37.13 -28.86 11.21
N GLY A 821 -37.61 -29.22 12.40
CA GLY A 821 -37.73 -28.34 13.54
C GLY A 821 -38.20 -29.11 14.79
N SER A 822 -38.73 -28.40 15.78
CA SER A 822 -39.07 -28.98 17.08
C SER A 822 -40.50 -28.71 17.53
N THR A 823 -40.89 -29.48 18.54
CA THR A 823 -42.09 -29.27 19.35
C THR A 823 -41.68 -28.96 20.79
N PRO A 824 -42.55 -28.39 21.65
CA PRO A 824 -42.17 -27.99 23.01
C PRO A 824 -41.96 -29.22 23.91
N ALA A 825 -42.46 -30.38 23.49
CA ALA A 825 -42.26 -31.67 24.17
C ALA A 825 -40.89 -32.30 23.87
N GLY A 826 -39.99 -31.60 23.17
CA GLY A 826 -38.67 -32.12 22.81
C GLY A 826 -38.72 -33.22 21.74
N ASN A 827 -39.72 -33.18 20.86
CA ASN A 827 -39.81 -34.09 19.71
C ASN A 827 -39.38 -33.38 18.42
N VAL A 828 -38.80 -34.16 17.50
CA VAL A 828 -38.42 -33.70 16.15
C VAL A 828 -39.68 -33.60 15.29
N SER A 829 -39.87 -32.49 14.59
CA SER A 829 -40.95 -32.32 13.61
C SER A 829 -40.36 -32.11 12.23
N ILE A 830 -40.84 -32.85 11.23
CA ILE A 830 -40.39 -32.73 9.85
C ILE A 830 -41.60 -32.44 8.96
N ALA A 831 -41.58 -31.28 8.32
CA ALA A 831 -42.59 -30.82 7.38
C ALA A 831 -42.16 -31.09 5.94
N GLN A 832 -43.11 -31.45 5.08
CA GLN A 832 -42.88 -31.69 3.65
C GLN A 832 -44.14 -31.33 2.85
N CYS A 833 -43.96 -30.68 1.71
CA CYS A 833 -44.99 -30.64 0.68
C CYS A 833 -44.84 -31.85 -0.25
N TRP A 834 -45.92 -32.57 -0.51
CA TRP A 834 -45.95 -33.69 -1.44
C TRP A 834 -46.03 -33.22 -2.90
N GLN A 835 -45.94 -34.15 -3.85
CA GLN A 835 -46.01 -33.84 -5.28
C GLN A 835 -47.32 -33.13 -5.68
N ASP A 836 -48.42 -33.44 -5.01
CA ASP A 836 -49.72 -32.75 -5.19
C ASP A 836 -49.76 -31.35 -4.53
N GLY A 837 -48.71 -30.98 -3.81
CA GLY A 837 -48.53 -29.72 -3.11
C GLY A 837 -49.08 -29.70 -1.68
N LYS A 838 -49.72 -30.78 -1.19
CA LYS A 838 -50.25 -30.85 0.17
C LYS A 838 -49.12 -30.85 1.19
N LEU A 839 -49.31 -30.11 2.27
CA LEU A 839 -48.34 -30.02 3.36
C LEU A 839 -48.67 -31.07 4.42
N SER A 840 -47.70 -31.91 4.77
CA SER A 840 -47.77 -32.75 5.97
C SER A 840 -46.59 -32.46 6.88
N TRP A 841 -46.79 -32.56 8.19
CA TRP A 841 -45.69 -32.64 9.13
C TRP A 841 -45.84 -33.83 10.05
N ARG A 842 -44.70 -34.46 10.29
CA ARG A 842 -44.60 -35.70 11.06
C ARG A 842 -43.73 -35.44 12.28
N THR A 843 -44.22 -35.84 13.44
CA THR A 843 -43.51 -35.68 14.71
C THR A 843 -42.91 -37.02 15.10
N PHE A 844 -41.63 -37.04 15.43
CA PHE A 844 -40.85 -38.21 15.82
C PHE A 844 -40.26 -38.00 17.21
N SER A 845 -40.14 -39.08 17.97
CA SER A 845 -39.31 -39.08 19.18
C SER A 845 -37.85 -38.73 18.82
N PRO A 846 -37.03 -38.28 19.77
CA PRO A 846 -35.58 -38.11 19.55
C PRO A 846 -34.88 -39.38 19.01
N THR A 847 -35.46 -40.56 19.23
CA THR A 847 -34.94 -41.85 18.72
C THR A 847 -35.42 -42.21 17.31
N GLY A 848 -36.30 -41.41 16.68
CA GLY A 848 -36.80 -41.64 15.32
C GLY A 848 -38.13 -42.40 15.23
N THR A 849 -38.80 -42.67 16.35
CA THR A 849 -40.13 -43.32 16.33
C THR A 849 -41.20 -42.30 15.95
N LEU A 850 -42.00 -42.59 14.91
CA LEU A 850 -43.13 -41.72 14.52
C LEU A 850 -44.19 -41.67 15.63
N ILE A 851 -44.53 -40.46 16.08
CA ILE A 851 -45.52 -40.19 17.12
C ILE A 851 -46.85 -39.75 16.50
N ASN A 852 -46.80 -38.81 15.55
CA ASN A 852 -48.00 -38.23 14.94
C ASN A 852 -47.74 -37.77 13.51
N THR A 853 -48.79 -37.75 12.69
CA THR A 853 -48.80 -37.13 11.36
C THR A 853 -49.99 -36.19 11.25
N THR A 854 -49.73 -34.92 10.92
CA THR A 854 -50.77 -33.95 10.59
C THR A 854 -50.63 -33.56 9.12
N THR A 855 -51.76 -33.50 8.40
CA THR A 855 -51.80 -33.14 6.98
C THR A 855 -52.79 -32.01 6.75
N ARG A 856 -52.36 -31.04 5.95
CA ARG A 856 -53.19 -29.98 5.39
C ARG A 856 -53.62 -30.39 3.98
N ASP A 857 -54.93 -30.44 3.75
CA ASP A 857 -55.47 -30.89 2.46
C ASP A 857 -55.36 -29.83 1.35
N ALA A 858 -55.30 -28.55 1.72
CA ALA A 858 -55.10 -27.47 0.77
C ALA A 858 -53.63 -27.35 0.34
N PRO A 859 -53.32 -27.31 -0.97
CA PRO A 859 -51.95 -27.32 -1.46
C PRO A 859 -51.22 -26.01 -1.13
N VAL A 860 -50.02 -26.14 -0.56
CA VAL A 860 -49.10 -25.03 -0.23
C VAL A 860 -48.03 -24.86 -1.31
N LYS A 861 -47.60 -25.96 -1.94
CA LYS A 861 -46.66 -25.99 -3.09
C LYS A 861 -45.36 -25.22 -2.85
N SER A 862 -44.62 -25.60 -1.80
CA SER A 862 -43.39 -24.92 -1.41
C SER A 862 -42.41 -25.89 -0.76
N ASP A 863 -41.13 -25.63 -0.94
CA ASP A 863 -40.09 -26.21 -0.08
C ASP A 863 -40.33 -25.80 1.37
N ALA A 864 -40.09 -26.74 2.28
CA ALA A 864 -40.10 -26.52 3.71
C ALA A 864 -38.68 -26.22 4.16
N VAL A 865 -38.45 -25.04 4.73
CA VAL A 865 -37.12 -24.63 5.22
C VAL A 865 -37.04 -24.63 6.75
N GLY A 866 -38.17 -24.85 7.42
CA GLY A 866 -38.25 -25.01 8.86
C GLY A 866 -39.69 -25.16 9.33
N ILE A 867 -39.86 -25.73 10.53
CA ILE A 867 -41.16 -25.85 11.19
C ILE A 867 -41.00 -25.60 12.69
N TYR A 868 -41.96 -24.92 13.29
CA TYR A 868 -42.06 -24.83 14.75
C TYR A 868 -43.47 -25.20 15.18
N GLY A 869 -43.60 -26.17 16.08
CA GLY A 869 -44.86 -26.46 16.76
C GLY A 869 -44.79 -25.98 18.19
N GLY A 870 -45.70 -25.12 18.64
CA GLY A 870 -45.69 -24.66 20.02
C GLY A 870 -46.54 -23.42 20.27
N PRO A 871 -46.67 -22.99 21.54
CA PRO A 871 -47.43 -21.79 21.88
C PRO A 871 -46.78 -20.49 21.39
N ALA A 872 -45.43 -20.43 21.35
CA ALA A 872 -44.65 -19.21 21.10
C ALA A 872 -45.27 -17.95 21.76
N ASP A 873 -45.29 -16.81 21.06
CA ASP A 873 -45.98 -15.59 21.49
C ASP A 873 -47.46 -15.53 21.07
N PHE A 874 -48.03 -16.62 20.56
CA PHE A 874 -49.45 -16.69 20.17
C PHE A 874 -50.39 -16.97 21.36
N GLY A 875 -49.84 -17.39 22.51
CA GLY A 875 -50.61 -17.77 23.70
C GLY A 875 -51.39 -19.10 23.56
N THR A 876 -51.35 -19.73 22.38
CA THR A 876 -52.01 -21.01 22.08
C THR A 876 -51.11 -21.81 21.13
N THR A 877 -51.17 -23.15 21.19
CA THR A 877 -50.34 -24.00 20.34
C THR A 877 -50.66 -23.78 18.86
N ARG A 878 -49.64 -23.37 18.10
CA ARG A 878 -49.67 -23.17 16.65
C ARG A 878 -48.56 -23.95 15.99
N THR A 879 -48.70 -24.14 14.68
CA THR A 879 -47.63 -24.62 13.81
C THR A 879 -47.21 -23.50 12.88
N VAL A 880 -45.98 -23.02 13.01
CA VAL A 880 -45.37 -22.09 12.07
C VAL A 880 -44.62 -22.90 11.04
N PHE A 881 -45.01 -22.75 9.78
CA PHE A 881 -44.36 -23.36 8.63
C PHE A 881 -43.59 -22.29 7.86
N ALA A 882 -42.28 -22.46 7.79
CA ALA A 882 -41.40 -21.60 6.99
C ALA A 882 -41.22 -22.18 5.59
N LYS A 883 -41.55 -21.35 4.61
CA LYS A 883 -41.55 -21.67 3.18
C LYS A 883 -40.27 -21.16 2.52
N GLY A 884 -39.66 -21.99 1.68
CA GLY A 884 -38.70 -21.50 0.68
C GLY A 884 -39.36 -20.54 -0.31
N PHE A 885 -38.59 -19.64 -0.91
CA PHE A 885 -39.11 -18.68 -1.88
C PHE A 885 -39.69 -19.40 -3.10
N THR A 886 -40.97 -19.18 -3.34
CA THR A 886 -41.62 -19.57 -4.59
C THR A 886 -42.17 -18.31 -5.23
N PRO A 887 -41.69 -17.92 -6.43
CA PRO A 887 -42.16 -16.74 -7.16
C PRO A 887 -43.69 -16.71 -7.25
N GLY A 888 -44.30 -15.59 -6.84
CA GLY A 888 -45.75 -15.41 -6.88
C GLY A 888 -46.54 -16.00 -5.71
N THR A 889 -45.90 -16.57 -4.68
CA THR A 889 -46.61 -17.06 -3.47
C THR A 889 -46.67 -16.04 -2.33
N ASN A 890 -47.72 -16.17 -1.48
CA ASN A 890 -47.90 -15.41 -0.25
C ASN A 890 -46.87 -15.79 0.85
N ARG A 891 -46.74 -14.92 1.86
CA ARG A 891 -46.07 -15.05 3.18
C ARG A 891 -45.12 -16.23 3.37
N GLN A 892 -43.85 -15.93 3.65
CA GLN A 892 -42.80 -16.92 3.94
C GLN A 892 -43.06 -17.71 5.23
N PHE A 893 -43.73 -17.11 6.21
CA PHE A 893 -44.08 -17.77 7.47
C PHE A 893 -45.59 -17.89 7.59
N THR A 894 -46.09 -19.11 7.44
CA THR A 894 -47.53 -19.41 7.51
C THR A 894 -47.87 -20.10 8.82
N VAL A 895 -48.94 -19.66 9.48
CA VAL A 895 -49.34 -20.17 10.79
C VAL A 895 -50.60 -21.02 10.65
N TYR A 896 -50.54 -22.22 11.20
CA TYR A 896 -51.63 -23.20 11.21
C TYR A 896 -52.03 -23.62 12.62
N GLY A 897 -53.27 -24.09 12.76
CA GLY A 897 -53.75 -24.77 13.96
C GLY A 897 -53.19 -26.19 14.09
N THR A 898 -53.47 -26.84 15.23
CA THR A 898 -52.98 -28.20 15.52
C THR A 898 -53.56 -29.28 14.60
N ASN A 899 -54.72 -29.03 13.98
CA ASN A 899 -55.34 -29.88 12.95
C ASN A 899 -54.77 -29.68 11.54
N GLY A 900 -53.93 -28.67 11.34
CA GLY A 900 -53.28 -28.26 10.10
C GLY A 900 -54.13 -27.64 8.99
N ASN A 901 -55.45 -27.75 9.06
CA ASN A 901 -56.35 -27.12 8.10
C ASN A 901 -56.70 -25.67 8.46
N ASP A 902 -56.70 -25.31 9.75
CA ASP A 902 -56.95 -23.93 10.19
C ASP A 902 -55.76 -23.03 9.84
N TYR A 903 -55.93 -22.12 8.88
CA TYR A 903 -54.91 -21.14 8.49
C TYR A 903 -55.19 -19.78 9.13
N PHE A 904 -54.18 -19.20 9.79
CA PHE A 904 -54.25 -17.92 10.49
C PHE A 904 -53.46 -16.85 9.73
N PRO A 905 -54.04 -16.20 8.69
CA PRO A 905 -53.35 -15.18 7.92
C PRO A 905 -52.93 -13.99 8.79
N GLU A 906 -53.75 -13.58 9.75
CA GLU A 906 -53.44 -12.47 10.67
C GLU A 906 -52.25 -12.75 11.60
N GLN A 907 -51.87 -14.02 11.77
CA GLN A 907 -50.69 -14.45 12.54
C GLN A 907 -49.48 -14.76 11.65
N SER A 908 -49.69 -14.83 10.34
CA SER A 908 -48.66 -15.12 9.34
C SER A 908 -47.94 -13.83 8.89
N TRP A 909 -46.66 -13.92 8.51
CA TRP A 909 -45.85 -12.74 8.14
C TRP A 909 -44.88 -13.01 6.97
N TYR A 910 -44.27 -11.92 6.48
CA TYR A 910 -43.26 -11.93 5.41
C TYR A 910 -41.85 -11.80 5.99
N SER A 911 -40.87 -12.37 5.29
CA SER A 911 -39.46 -12.04 5.48
C SER A 911 -39.16 -10.59 5.05
N PRO A 912 -38.04 -10.00 5.51
CA PRO A 912 -37.59 -8.70 5.00
C PRO A 912 -37.51 -8.69 3.47
N GLY A 913 -38.04 -7.63 2.85
CA GLY A 913 -38.09 -7.51 1.39
C GLY A 913 -38.90 -8.60 0.67
N ARG A 914 -39.59 -9.50 1.40
CA ARG A 914 -40.20 -10.73 0.89
C ARG A 914 -39.18 -11.66 0.21
N GLY A 915 -37.94 -11.63 0.67
CA GLY A 915 -36.85 -12.45 0.18
C GLY A 915 -36.98 -13.92 0.55
N ASP A 916 -36.05 -14.73 0.03
CA ASP A 916 -35.92 -16.14 0.38
C ASP A 916 -35.46 -16.32 1.83
N VAL A 917 -35.84 -17.45 2.43
CA VAL A 917 -35.45 -17.84 3.78
C VAL A 917 -35.01 -19.29 3.77
N LYS A 918 -33.98 -19.62 4.54
CA LYS A 918 -33.35 -20.94 4.60
C LYS A 918 -33.52 -21.65 5.94
N GLY A 919 -34.12 -20.99 6.92
CA GLY A 919 -34.33 -21.55 8.26
C GLY A 919 -35.28 -20.74 9.13
N LEU A 920 -35.79 -21.37 10.19
CA LEU A 920 -36.66 -20.76 11.20
C LEU A 920 -36.28 -21.28 12.59
N ALA A 921 -36.04 -20.36 13.52
CA ALA A 921 -35.82 -20.68 14.93
C ALA A 921 -36.77 -19.90 15.84
N TRP A 922 -37.00 -20.46 17.03
CA TRP A 922 -37.66 -19.81 18.16
C TRP A 922 -36.72 -19.86 19.35
N ASP A 923 -36.38 -18.71 19.93
CA ASP A 923 -35.40 -18.64 21.03
C ASP A 923 -36.02 -18.75 22.43
N GLY A 924 -37.35 -18.82 22.50
CA GLY A 924 -38.12 -18.73 23.76
C GLY A 924 -38.98 -17.46 23.84
N GLU A 925 -38.60 -16.40 23.11
CA GLU A 925 -39.25 -15.08 23.15
C GLU A 925 -39.63 -14.56 21.76
N LYS A 926 -38.77 -14.82 20.75
CA LYS A 926 -38.90 -14.29 19.38
C LYS A 926 -38.60 -15.34 18.33
N PHE A 927 -39.18 -15.11 17.15
CA PHE A 927 -38.85 -15.87 15.95
C PHE A 927 -37.62 -15.27 15.26
N TYR A 928 -36.84 -16.14 14.63
CA TYR A 928 -35.70 -15.77 13.81
C TYR A 928 -35.74 -16.54 12.51
N SER A 929 -35.17 -15.98 11.45
CA SER A 929 -34.91 -16.69 10.20
C SER A 929 -33.53 -16.37 9.69
N ILE A 930 -33.01 -17.24 8.83
CA ILE A 930 -31.77 -16.98 8.10
C ILE A 930 -32.09 -16.85 6.61
N ASP A 931 -31.46 -15.91 5.93
CA ASP A 931 -31.59 -15.71 4.48
C ASP A 931 -30.48 -16.48 3.72
N PRO A 932 -30.49 -16.52 2.37
CA PRO A 932 -29.46 -17.21 1.60
C PRO A 932 -28.03 -16.65 1.78
N ALA A 933 -27.89 -15.39 2.18
CA ALA A 933 -26.60 -14.76 2.46
C ALA A 933 -26.09 -15.10 3.88
N GLY A 934 -26.88 -15.84 4.67
CA GLY A 934 -26.53 -16.23 6.02
C GLY A 934 -26.89 -15.20 7.08
N VAL A 935 -27.61 -14.12 6.75
CA VAL A 935 -28.02 -13.08 7.70
C VAL A 935 -29.19 -13.58 8.52
N ILE A 936 -29.05 -13.53 9.85
CA ILE A 936 -30.09 -13.96 10.78
C ILE A 936 -30.94 -12.74 11.14
N THR A 937 -32.22 -12.80 10.83
CA THR A 937 -33.19 -11.74 11.11
C THR A 937 -34.05 -12.09 12.31
N GLU A 938 -34.13 -11.17 13.27
CA GLU A 938 -35.06 -11.22 14.41
C GLU A 938 -36.42 -10.61 14.01
N TYR A 939 -37.51 -11.29 14.39
CA TYR A 939 -38.87 -10.83 14.21
C TYR A 939 -39.47 -10.32 15.51
N GLY A 940 -40.20 -9.20 15.43
CA GLY A 940 -40.96 -8.65 16.54
C GLY A 940 -42.11 -9.56 16.99
N SER A 941 -42.72 -9.20 18.13
CA SER A 941 -43.89 -9.90 18.65
C SER A 941 -45.12 -9.75 17.76
N LEU A 942 -46.16 -10.54 18.03
CA LEU A 942 -47.42 -10.50 17.29
C LEU A 942 -48.09 -9.11 17.24
N ASN A 943 -47.79 -8.21 18.19
CA ASN A 943 -48.37 -6.85 18.23
C ASN A 943 -47.68 -5.84 17.29
N MET A 944 -46.57 -6.23 16.68
CA MET A 944 -45.74 -5.34 15.86
C MET A 944 -46.26 -5.30 14.42
N GLY A 945 -47.03 -4.27 14.08
CA GLY A 945 -47.60 -4.10 12.74
C GLY A 945 -48.68 -5.13 12.38
N ASP A 946 -49.47 -4.81 11.36
CA ASP A 946 -50.62 -5.64 10.93
C ASP A 946 -50.78 -5.71 9.40
N ASP A 947 -49.76 -5.28 8.65
CA ASP A 947 -49.74 -5.07 7.19
C ASP A 947 -50.72 -4.00 6.70
N SER A 948 -51.48 -3.34 7.58
CA SER A 948 -52.44 -2.32 7.15
C SER A 948 -51.76 -0.97 6.96
N ALA A 949 -52.30 -0.16 6.04
CA ALA A 949 -51.89 1.23 5.86
C ALA A 949 -52.59 2.19 6.85
N ASN A 950 -53.09 1.72 8.00
CA ASN A 950 -53.83 2.54 8.97
C ASN A 950 -52.95 3.10 10.10
N TRP A 951 -51.64 2.90 10.00
CA TRP A 951 -50.69 3.43 10.97
C TRP A 951 -50.28 4.87 10.61
N TRP A 952 -50.11 5.67 11.65
CA TRP A 952 -49.65 7.05 11.56
C TRP A 952 -48.52 7.25 12.55
N ALA A 953 -47.48 7.97 12.13
CA ALA A 953 -46.40 8.39 13.00
C ALA A 953 -46.26 9.91 12.95
N THR A 954 -45.86 10.48 14.08
CA THR A 954 -45.36 11.84 14.18
C THR A 954 -44.15 11.82 15.12
N TYR A 955 -43.49 12.96 15.28
CA TYR A 955 -42.42 13.12 16.23
C TYR A 955 -42.34 14.57 16.71
N ARG A 956 -41.62 14.83 17.79
CA ARG A 956 -41.25 16.17 18.23
C ARG A 956 -39.75 16.27 18.48
N TRP A 957 -39.20 17.47 18.44
CA TRP A 957 -37.82 17.70 18.85
C TRP A 957 -37.70 17.60 20.36
N VAL A 958 -36.61 16.99 20.82
CA VAL A 958 -36.24 16.92 22.24
C VAL A 958 -34.84 17.48 22.40
N GLY A 959 -34.67 18.42 23.32
CA GLY A 959 -33.39 19.01 23.69
C GLY A 959 -33.01 18.69 25.14
N SER A 960 -31.85 19.17 25.56
CA SER A 960 -31.39 19.02 26.94
C SER A 960 -32.28 19.77 27.95
N GLY A 961 -32.40 19.23 29.17
CA GLY A 961 -33.15 19.86 30.26
C GLY A 961 -34.67 19.80 30.12
N GLY A 962 -35.21 18.80 29.40
CA GLY A 962 -36.66 18.62 29.24
C GLY A 962 -37.30 19.57 28.20
N LYS A 963 -36.49 20.08 27.28
CA LYS A 963 -36.98 20.91 26.17
C LYS A 963 -37.64 20.04 25.11
N THR A 964 -38.83 20.40 24.69
CA THR A 964 -39.65 19.72 23.69
C THR A 964 -40.39 20.73 22.83
N THR A 965 -40.64 20.38 21.57
CA THR A 965 -41.55 21.14 20.69
C THR A 965 -42.95 20.52 20.64
N ARG A 966 -43.86 21.14 19.87
CA ARG A 966 -45.06 20.46 19.39
C ARG A 966 -44.69 19.38 18.38
N ILE A 967 -45.65 18.50 18.09
CA ILE A 967 -45.50 17.41 17.13
C ILE A 967 -45.42 17.92 15.69
N ALA A 968 -44.70 17.17 14.86
CA ALA A 968 -44.64 17.31 13.42
C ALA A 968 -46.01 17.03 12.76
N PRO A 969 -46.21 17.46 11.50
CA PRO A 969 -47.30 16.93 10.67
C PRO A 969 -47.25 15.38 10.65
N PRO A 970 -48.38 14.68 10.84
CA PRO A 970 -48.37 13.22 10.90
C PRO A 970 -48.20 12.58 9.51
N GLY A 971 -47.43 11.49 9.43
CA GLY A 971 -47.25 10.68 8.23
C GLY A 971 -47.97 9.34 8.34
N ARG A 972 -48.73 8.96 7.31
CA ARG A 972 -49.41 7.66 7.20
C ARG A 972 -48.46 6.62 6.59
N PHE A 973 -48.46 5.39 7.10
CA PHE A 973 -47.60 4.32 6.58
C PHE A 973 -48.24 2.93 6.76
N ALA A 974 -47.68 1.94 6.06
CA ALA A 974 -48.03 0.53 6.23
C ALA A 974 -46.96 -0.18 7.07
N TRP A 975 -47.36 -0.74 8.21
CA TRP A 975 -46.44 -1.42 9.12
C TRP A 975 -46.49 -2.92 8.89
N ALA A 976 -45.40 -3.49 8.36
CA ALA A 976 -45.33 -4.93 8.09
C ALA A 976 -45.39 -5.74 9.39
N ARG A 977 -46.15 -6.84 9.39
CA ARG A 977 -46.25 -7.72 10.55
C ARG A 977 -44.89 -8.22 11.01
N ARG A 978 -44.70 -8.19 12.34
CA ARG A 978 -43.48 -8.57 13.06
C ARG A 978 -42.21 -7.83 12.62
N SER A 979 -42.34 -6.70 11.93
CA SER A 979 -41.22 -5.80 11.71
C SER A 979 -41.10 -4.83 12.88
N CYS A 980 -39.87 -4.51 13.29
CA CYS A 980 -39.63 -3.30 14.07
C CYS A 980 -39.95 -2.07 13.22
N LEU A 981 -40.14 -0.93 13.87
CA LEU A 981 -40.40 0.33 13.15
C LEU A 981 -39.26 1.29 13.38
N ARG A 982 -38.75 1.88 12.31
CA ARG A 982 -37.80 2.99 12.40
C ARG A 982 -38.51 4.28 12.02
N VAL A 983 -38.34 5.29 12.86
CA VAL A 983 -38.85 6.65 12.65
C VAL A 983 -37.65 7.58 12.61
N SER A 984 -37.53 8.37 11.56
CA SER A 984 -36.39 9.27 11.34
C SER A 984 -36.87 10.67 10.96
N ALA A 985 -36.12 11.68 11.42
CA ALA A 985 -36.27 13.05 10.97
C ALA A 985 -35.21 13.40 9.90
N PRO A 986 -35.52 14.29 8.93
CA PRO A 986 -34.59 14.63 7.84
C PRO A 986 -33.29 15.28 8.33
N ASN A 987 -33.37 16.19 9.32
CA ASN A 987 -32.22 16.85 9.96
C ASN A 987 -32.61 17.33 11.36
N LEU A 988 -31.66 17.32 12.31
CA LEU A 988 -31.88 17.89 13.66
C LEU A 988 -31.48 19.37 13.70
N PRO A 989 -32.34 20.27 14.19
CA PRO A 989 -31.96 21.65 14.48
C PRO A 989 -30.87 21.73 15.58
N GLN A 990 -30.04 22.78 15.53
CA GLN A 990 -29.05 23.03 16.57
C GLN A 990 -29.72 23.18 17.96
N GLY A 991 -29.21 22.46 18.96
CA GLY A 991 -29.78 22.43 20.31
C GLY A 991 -30.82 21.34 20.55
N VAL A 992 -31.20 20.59 19.51
CA VAL A 992 -32.00 19.35 19.61
C VAL A 992 -31.05 18.17 19.79
N THR A 993 -31.33 17.33 20.79
CA THR A 993 -30.53 16.16 21.14
C THR A 993 -31.08 14.87 20.55
N THR A 994 -32.40 14.77 20.35
CA THR A 994 -33.05 13.60 19.73
C THR A 994 -34.47 13.92 19.26
N ILE A 995 -35.15 12.95 18.65
CA ILE A 995 -36.60 12.99 18.40
C ILE A 995 -37.36 12.12 19.39
N GLU A 996 -38.58 12.51 19.71
CA GLU A 996 -39.53 11.64 20.42
C GLU A 996 -40.68 11.28 19.47
N PRO A 997 -40.79 10.00 19.07
CA PRO A 997 -41.81 9.53 18.14
C PRO A 997 -43.14 9.27 18.87
N SER A 998 -44.24 9.40 18.13
CA SER A 998 -45.56 8.96 18.58
C SER A 998 -46.31 8.25 17.46
N LEU A 999 -47.12 7.26 17.81
CA LEU A 999 -47.90 6.43 16.91
C LEU A 999 -49.41 6.59 17.13
N ALA A 1000 -50.18 6.37 16.08
CA ALA A 1000 -51.63 6.23 16.12
C ALA A 1000 -52.11 5.21 15.09
N PHE A 1001 -53.25 4.56 15.34
CA PHE A 1001 -53.87 3.60 14.44
C PHE A 1001 -55.29 4.05 14.08
N LYS A 1002 -55.47 4.62 12.88
CA LYS A 1002 -56.71 5.24 12.41
C LYS A 1002 -56.82 5.18 10.88
N THR A 1003 -58.04 5.12 10.39
CA THR A 1003 -58.35 5.16 8.95
C THR A 1003 -58.28 6.58 8.37
N THR A 1004 -58.35 7.61 9.22
CA THR A 1004 -58.25 9.04 8.89
C THR A 1004 -57.08 9.69 9.64
N THR A 1005 -56.67 10.90 9.25
CA THR A 1005 -55.62 11.66 9.94
C THR A 1005 -55.95 11.84 11.43
N PRO A 1006 -55.12 11.35 12.37
CA PRO A 1006 -55.39 11.47 13.80
C PRO A 1006 -55.16 12.89 14.31
N ALA A 1007 -55.93 13.29 15.32
CA ALA A 1007 -55.64 14.48 16.12
C ALA A 1007 -54.45 14.23 17.07
N ARG A 1008 -53.78 15.29 17.55
CA ARG A 1008 -52.65 15.19 18.49
C ARG A 1008 -52.96 14.30 19.70
N THR A 1009 -54.15 14.43 20.28
CA THR A 1009 -54.59 13.68 21.48
C THR A 1009 -54.84 12.19 21.22
N GLU A 1010 -54.81 11.74 19.97
CA GLU A 1010 -54.94 10.34 19.58
C GLU A 1010 -53.59 9.64 19.39
N PHE A 1011 -52.49 10.41 19.29
CA PHE A 1011 -51.14 9.87 19.26
C PHE A 1011 -50.69 9.39 20.64
N ARG A 1012 -49.85 8.37 20.66
CA ARG A 1012 -49.28 7.77 21.87
C ARG A 1012 -47.78 7.62 21.68
N SER A 1013 -47.00 7.86 22.72
CA SER A 1013 -45.55 7.62 22.70
C SER A 1013 -45.21 6.34 23.47
N PRO A 1014 -45.39 5.14 22.88
CA PRO A 1014 -44.89 3.91 23.52
C PRO A 1014 -43.37 3.94 23.65
N ALA A 1015 -42.82 3.03 24.44
CA ALA A 1015 -41.36 2.94 24.64
C ALA A 1015 -40.65 2.72 23.30
N TRP A 1016 -39.56 3.46 23.10
CA TRP A 1016 -38.71 3.44 21.92
C TRP A 1016 -37.25 3.43 22.37
N VAL A 1017 -36.34 3.05 21.46
CA VAL A 1017 -34.90 3.11 21.69
C VAL A 1017 -34.24 4.06 20.69
N ALA A 1018 -33.13 4.67 21.09
CA ALA A 1018 -32.36 5.51 20.19
C ALA A 1018 -31.80 4.68 19.02
N GLY A 1019 -31.84 5.25 17.82
CA GLY A 1019 -31.22 4.67 16.63
C GLY A 1019 -29.72 4.99 16.54
N ALA A 1020 -29.12 4.61 15.42
CA ALA A 1020 -27.69 4.85 15.16
C ALA A 1020 -27.34 6.35 15.06
N THR A 1021 -28.31 7.20 14.74
CA THR A 1021 -28.16 8.66 14.74
C THR A 1021 -29.15 9.29 15.70
N PRO A 1022 -28.86 10.46 16.28
CA PRO A 1022 -29.80 11.15 17.15
C PRO A 1022 -31.10 11.58 16.43
N ALA A 1023 -31.10 11.60 15.10
CA ALA A 1023 -32.27 11.88 14.27
C ALA A 1023 -33.18 10.66 14.04
N THR A 1024 -32.81 9.49 14.58
CA THR A 1024 -33.49 8.21 14.33
C THR A 1024 -33.81 7.50 15.64
N VAL A 1025 -34.98 6.88 15.69
CA VAL A 1025 -35.46 6.07 16.81
C VAL A 1025 -36.14 4.81 16.30
N ASN A 1026 -36.09 3.74 17.09
CA ASN A 1026 -36.70 2.46 16.73
C ASN A 1026 -37.75 2.05 17.78
N TYR A 1027 -38.90 1.56 17.31
CA TYR A 1027 -39.80 0.73 18.08
C TYR A 1027 -39.42 -0.73 17.86
N GLU A 1028 -38.78 -1.33 18.86
CA GLU A 1028 -38.36 -2.74 18.84
C GLU A 1028 -39.40 -3.67 19.46
N VAL A 1029 -40.21 -3.12 20.36
CA VAL A 1029 -41.31 -3.80 21.04
C VAL A 1029 -42.50 -2.85 21.14
N LEU A 1030 -43.68 -3.33 20.78
CA LEU A 1030 -44.95 -2.63 20.99
C LEU A 1030 -45.75 -3.43 22.02
N PRO A 1031 -45.88 -2.95 23.27
CA PRO A 1031 -46.63 -3.66 24.29
C PRO A 1031 -48.13 -3.68 23.94
N THR A 1032 -48.86 -4.71 24.37
CA THR A 1032 -50.30 -4.87 24.09
C THR A 1032 -51.13 -3.66 24.51
N ASN A 1033 -50.70 -2.96 25.57
CA ASN A 1033 -51.36 -1.78 26.12
C ASN A 1033 -50.77 -0.45 25.61
N TRP A 1034 -50.02 -0.41 24.51
CA TRP A 1034 -49.38 0.83 24.01
C TRP A 1034 -50.34 2.03 23.87
N GLN A 1035 -51.63 1.76 23.64
CA GLN A 1035 -52.69 2.77 23.56
C GLN A 1035 -52.95 3.52 24.87
N SER A 1036 -52.48 3.00 26.01
CA SER A 1036 -52.54 3.67 27.32
C SER A 1036 -51.40 4.67 27.54
N GLY A 1037 -50.47 4.81 26.60
CA GLY A 1037 -49.39 5.81 26.67
C GLY A 1037 -49.90 7.25 26.76
N ALA A 1038 -49.07 8.17 27.22
CA ALA A 1038 -49.43 9.59 27.21
C ALA A 1038 -49.49 10.12 25.76
N ALA A 1039 -50.41 11.05 25.51
CA ALA A 1039 -50.38 11.84 24.28
C ALA A 1039 -49.21 12.83 24.32
N PRO A 1040 -48.55 13.10 23.19
CA PRO A 1040 -47.44 14.05 23.14
C PRO A 1040 -47.92 15.45 23.52
N GLY A 1041 -47.06 16.23 24.20
CA GLY A 1041 -47.39 17.59 24.67
C GLY A 1041 -47.70 18.58 23.54
N ASP A 1042 -48.33 19.70 23.88
CA ASP A 1042 -48.78 20.76 22.94
C ASP A 1042 -48.03 22.08 23.10
N ILE A 1043 -46.80 22.01 23.62
CA ILE A 1043 -45.98 23.20 23.91
C ILE A 1043 -44.65 23.10 23.19
N ASN A 1044 -44.16 24.26 22.76
CA ASN A 1044 -42.76 24.43 22.42
C ASN A 1044 -42.11 25.26 23.54
N ASN A 1045 -41.25 24.62 24.33
CA ASN A 1045 -40.55 25.25 25.45
C ASN A 1045 -39.04 25.40 25.19
N PHE A 1046 -38.60 25.24 23.94
CA PHE A 1046 -37.28 25.72 23.56
C PHE A 1046 -37.24 27.24 23.74
N PRO A 1047 -36.13 27.81 24.23
CA PRO A 1047 -36.02 29.25 24.34
C PRO A 1047 -36.24 29.86 22.96
N ASN A 1048 -37.19 30.81 22.86
CA ASN A 1048 -37.26 31.71 21.72
C ASN A 1048 -35.86 32.27 21.51
N SER A 1049 -35.31 32.17 20.29
CA SER A 1049 -34.00 32.76 20.00
C SER A 1049 -34.02 34.21 20.45
N THR A 1050 -33.02 34.63 21.24
CA THR A 1050 -32.70 36.05 21.37
C THR A 1050 -32.64 36.59 19.94
N PRO A 1051 -33.48 37.57 19.54
CA PRO A 1051 -33.53 38.00 18.16
C PRO A 1051 -32.14 38.42 17.74
N SER A 1052 -31.60 37.74 16.73
CA SER A 1052 -30.29 38.07 16.22
C SER A 1052 -30.30 39.51 15.72
N SER A 1053 -29.26 40.27 16.04
CA SER A 1053 -29.13 41.65 15.62
C SER A 1053 -27.92 41.84 14.71
N VAL A 1054 -28.10 42.61 13.63
CA VAL A 1054 -26.98 43.18 12.88
C VAL A 1054 -26.69 44.53 13.51
N LYS A 1055 -25.51 44.65 14.14
CA LYS A 1055 -25.12 45.85 14.87
C LYS A 1055 -23.79 46.38 14.35
N ALA A 1056 -23.72 47.66 14.02
CA ALA A 1056 -22.46 48.33 13.76
C ALA A 1056 -21.64 48.46 15.07
N SER A 1057 -20.32 48.31 14.99
CA SER A 1057 -19.40 48.41 16.13
C SER A 1057 -19.48 49.77 16.85
N THR A 1058 -19.84 50.82 16.12
CA THR A 1058 -20.04 52.18 16.65
C THR A 1058 -21.33 52.31 17.47
N GLY A 1059 -22.24 51.34 17.41
CA GLY A 1059 -23.55 51.36 18.06
C GLY A 1059 -24.58 52.28 17.37
N LEU A 1060 -24.23 52.91 16.24
CA LEU A 1060 -25.11 53.84 15.52
C LEU A 1060 -26.17 53.15 14.65
N PHE A 1061 -26.01 51.84 14.41
CA PHE A 1061 -26.94 51.04 13.62
C PHE A 1061 -27.14 49.69 14.30
N GLU A 1062 -28.38 49.34 14.61
CA GLU A 1062 -28.78 48.02 15.10
C GLU A 1062 -30.13 47.65 14.47
N VAL A 1063 -30.17 46.53 13.74
CA VAL A 1063 -31.42 45.94 13.22
C VAL A 1063 -31.65 44.63 13.96
N LYS A 1064 -32.78 44.53 14.68
CA LYS A 1064 -33.19 43.33 15.42
C LYS A 1064 -34.29 42.62 14.64
N GLY A 1065 -34.25 41.29 14.62
CA GLY A 1065 -35.41 40.50 14.23
C GLY A 1065 -36.61 40.78 15.14
N ASP A 1066 -37.82 40.73 14.61
CA ASP A 1066 -39.07 40.90 15.38
C ASP A 1066 -39.56 39.60 16.03
N GLY A 1067 -38.77 38.51 15.92
CA GLY A 1067 -39.13 37.17 16.39
C GLY A 1067 -39.97 36.36 15.40
N SER A 1068 -40.39 36.91 14.26
CA SER A 1068 -41.17 36.22 13.22
C SER A 1068 -40.34 35.68 12.04
N GLY A 1069 -39.01 35.85 12.09
CA GLY A 1069 -38.12 35.51 10.97
C GLY A 1069 -38.12 36.55 9.84
N ARG A 1070 -38.71 37.73 10.06
CA ARG A 1070 -38.67 38.87 9.13
C ARG A 1070 -37.93 40.04 9.76
N TRP A 1071 -37.20 40.79 8.94
CA TRP A 1071 -36.81 42.16 9.28
C TRP A 1071 -37.98 43.02 8.77
N GLY A 1072 -38.44 43.99 9.56
CA GLY A 1072 -39.56 44.84 9.16
C GLY A 1072 -39.34 45.44 7.74
N PRO A 1073 -40.41 45.88 7.04
CA PRO A 1073 -40.31 46.37 5.67
C PRO A 1073 -39.42 47.62 5.61
N LEU A 1074 -38.20 47.43 5.11
CA LEU A 1074 -37.20 48.46 4.90
C LEU A 1074 -37.04 48.65 3.39
N THR A 1075 -37.42 49.83 2.90
CA THR A 1075 -37.23 50.23 1.51
C THR A 1075 -36.02 51.14 1.43
N PHE A 1076 -35.00 50.72 0.70
CA PHE A 1076 -33.87 51.56 0.34
C PHE A 1076 -34.23 52.32 -0.95
N ASN A 1077 -34.32 53.63 -0.85
CA ASN A 1077 -34.59 54.50 -1.98
C ASN A 1077 -33.33 54.68 -2.83
N ALA A 1078 -33.49 55.02 -4.10
CA ALA A 1078 -32.38 55.18 -5.06
C ALA A 1078 -31.37 56.28 -4.67
N ASP A 1079 -31.74 57.18 -3.75
CA ASP A 1079 -30.89 58.25 -3.22
C ASP A 1079 -30.08 57.81 -1.97
N GLY A 1080 -30.15 56.54 -1.59
CA GLY A 1080 -29.48 56.01 -0.40
C GLY A 1080 -30.23 56.27 0.91
N SER A 1081 -31.42 56.90 0.87
CA SER A 1081 -32.26 57.04 2.05
C SER A 1081 -33.02 55.75 2.34
N MET A 1082 -33.29 55.49 3.63
CA MET A 1082 -34.07 54.34 4.07
C MET A 1082 -35.46 54.82 4.50
N SER A 1083 -36.51 54.17 4.00
CA SER A 1083 -37.88 54.37 4.47
C SER A 1083 -38.43 53.05 5.01
N SER A 1084 -39.05 53.07 6.19
CA SER A 1084 -39.82 51.93 6.69
C SER A 1084 -41.30 52.26 6.57
N SER A 1085 -42.14 51.27 6.21
CA SER A 1085 -43.59 51.46 6.13
C SER A 1085 -44.25 51.73 7.49
N ALA A 1086 -43.47 51.77 8.57
CA ALA A 1086 -43.93 51.91 9.94
C ALA A 1086 -43.84 53.34 10.47
N VAL A 1087 -43.32 54.31 9.71
CA VAL A 1087 -43.34 55.72 10.12
C VAL A 1087 -44.67 56.36 9.72
N PRO A 1088 -45.59 56.63 10.66
CA PRO A 1088 -46.87 57.24 10.32
C PRO A 1088 -46.64 58.66 9.80
N ALA A 1089 -47.38 59.04 8.77
CA ALA A 1089 -47.30 60.39 8.22
C ALA A 1089 -47.65 61.44 9.29
N TRP A 1090 -46.96 62.58 9.23
CA TRP A 1090 -47.30 63.72 10.07
C TRP A 1090 -48.66 64.28 9.65
N VAL A 1091 -49.61 64.29 10.58
CA VAL A 1091 -50.95 64.86 10.42
C VAL A 1091 -50.93 66.31 10.89
N PRO A 1092 -51.17 67.30 10.01
CA PRO A 1092 -51.16 68.71 10.38
C PRO A 1092 -52.28 69.06 11.37
N ILE A 1093 -51.99 69.99 12.28
CA ILE A 1093 -53.00 70.67 13.09
C ILE A 1093 -53.51 71.86 12.27
N THR A 1094 -54.75 71.81 11.83
CA THR A 1094 -55.33 72.84 10.94
C THR A 1094 -56.26 73.81 11.65
N SER A 1095 -56.57 73.58 12.93
CA SER A 1095 -57.57 74.34 13.68
C SER A 1095 -56.96 74.86 14.98
N PHE A 1096 -56.83 76.18 15.07
CA PHE A 1096 -56.30 76.89 16.23
C PHE A 1096 -57.39 77.76 16.88
N ALA A 1097 -57.26 78.01 18.18
CA ALA A 1097 -58.11 78.96 18.87
C ALA A 1097 -57.86 80.39 18.35
N SER A 1098 -58.87 81.26 18.49
CA SER A 1098 -58.77 82.65 18.04
C SER A 1098 -57.54 83.34 18.64
N GLY A 1099 -56.70 83.95 17.80
CA GLY A 1099 -55.44 84.59 18.20
C GLY A 1099 -54.19 83.70 18.13
N TYR A 1100 -54.34 82.43 17.71
CA TYR A 1100 -53.22 81.51 17.48
C TYR A 1100 -53.12 81.08 16.01
N SER A 1101 -51.89 80.88 15.52
CA SER A 1101 -51.62 80.49 14.14
C SER A 1101 -50.29 79.72 14.03
N VAL A 1102 -49.95 79.25 12.82
CA VAL A 1102 -48.66 78.61 12.52
C VAL A 1102 -47.60 79.70 12.33
N GLN A 1103 -46.39 79.52 12.89
CA GLN A 1103 -45.26 80.41 12.61
C GLN A 1103 -44.77 80.27 11.15
N SER A 1104 -44.19 81.34 10.59
CA SER A 1104 -43.61 81.32 9.23
C SER A 1104 -42.25 80.60 9.14
N TRP A 1105 -41.68 80.22 10.28
CA TRP A 1105 -40.41 79.52 10.42
C TRP A 1105 -40.61 78.25 11.26
N GLY A 1106 -39.80 77.23 10.98
CA GLY A 1106 -39.94 75.90 11.59
C GLY A 1106 -41.00 75.02 10.90
N PHE A 1107 -41.26 73.86 11.49
CA PHE A 1107 -42.30 72.95 10.96
C PHE A 1107 -43.71 73.46 11.30
N ALA A 1108 -44.66 73.20 10.41
CA ALA A 1108 -46.08 73.38 10.74
C ALA A 1108 -46.46 72.44 11.89
N PRO A 1109 -47.22 72.91 12.90
CA PRO A 1109 -47.72 72.08 13.99
C PRO A 1109 -48.40 70.83 13.46
N ALA A 1110 -47.90 69.66 13.86
CA ALA A 1110 -48.37 68.37 13.39
C ALA A 1110 -48.15 67.29 14.46
N TYR A 1111 -48.86 66.18 14.33
CA TYR A 1111 -48.69 65.01 15.18
C TYR A 1111 -48.61 63.73 14.34
N ARG A 1112 -48.08 62.65 14.92
CA ARG A 1112 -48.22 61.31 14.37
C ARG A 1112 -48.42 60.31 15.49
N VAL A 1113 -49.14 59.22 15.22
CA VAL A 1113 -49.46 58.17 16.19
C VAL A 1113 -48.90 56.85 15.67
N TRP A 1114 -47.98 56.28 16.43
CA TRP A 1114 -47.36 54.99 16.15
C TRP A 1114 -48.31 53.83 16.49
N PRO A 1115 -48.17 52.65 15.84
CA PRO A 1115 -49.00 51.49 16.15
C PRO A 1115 -48.95 51.02 17.61
N ASP A 1116 -47.85 51.30 18.33
CA ASP A 1116 -47.68 51.01 19.76
C ASP A 1116 -48.36 52.05 20.68
N GLY A 1117 -49.04 53.04 20.10
CA GLY A 1117 -49.73 54.09 20.84
C GLY A 1117 -48.85 55.28 21.23
N LYS A 1118 -47.57 55.32 20.83
CA LYS A 1118 -46.73 56.52 20.99
C LYS A 1118 -47.27 57.65 20.11
N VAL A 1119 -47.39 58.85 20.67
CA VAL A 1119 -47.76 60.09 19.97
C VAL A 1119 -46.56 61.01 19.98
N GLU A 1120 -46.20 61.53 18.82
CA GLU A 1120 -45.14 62.53 18.67
C GLU A 1120 -45.71 63.80 18.07
N TRP A 1121 -45.22 64.93 18.55
CA TRP A 1121 -45.60 66.25 18.10
C TRP A 1121 -44.38 66.99 17.53
N ARG A 1122 -44.65 67.91 16.60
CA ARG A 1122 -43.67 68.84 16.06
C ARG A 1122 -44.32 70.15 15.67
N GLY A 1123 -43.49 71.14 15.42
CA GLY A 1123 -43.86 72.44 14.85
C GLY A 1123 -44.16 73.52 15.87
N VAL A 1124 -44.32 74.75 15.38
CA VAL A 1124 -44.35 75.95 16.23
C VAL A 1124 -45.68 76.67 16.11
N ILE A 1125 -46.29 76.97 17.27
CA ILE A 1125 -47.56 77.71 17.36
C ILE A 1125 -47.25 79.14 17.76
N ALA A 1126 -47.71 80.11 16.98
CA ALA A 1126 -47.68 81.53 17.25
C ALA A 1126 -48.97 82.02 17.92
N GLY A 1127 -48.88 83.00 18.81
CA GLY A 1127 -50.01 83.74 19.38
C GLY A 1127 -49.66 84.38 20.71
N THR A 1128 -50.47 85.34 21.18
CA THR A 1128 -50.24 85.97 22.48
C THR A 1128 -50.54 84.98 23.61
N ILE A 1129 -49.50 84.57 24.34
CA ILE A 1129 -49.63 83.63 25.46
C ILE A 1129 -49.75 84.42 26.77
N ASN A 1130 -50.98 84.69 27.21
CA ASN A 1130 -51.27 85.36 28.48
C ASN A 1130 -52.07 84.45 29.42
N GLY A 1131 -51.48 84.07 30.55
CA GLY A 1131 -52.09 83.13 31.51
C GLY A 1131 -52.10 81.68 31.01
N THR A 1132 -53.02 80.88 31.54
CA THR A 1132 -53.27 79.50 31.07
C THR A 1132 -54.12 79.56 29.80
N ILE A 1133 -53.60 79.03 28.70
CA ILE A 1133 -54.26 79.11 27.39
C ILE A 1133 -54.46 77.73 26.76
N HIS A 1134 -55.37 77.68 25.79
CA HIS A 1134 -55.73 76.48 25.04
C HIS A 1134 -55.62 76.72 23.53
N PRO A 1135 -54.41 76.64 22.93
CA PRO A 1135 -54.18 77.11 21.57
C PRO A 1135 -54.81 76.22 20.49
N PHE A 1136 -55.10 74.95 20.78
CA PHE A 1136 -55.83 74.06 19.88
C PHE A 1136 -56.46 72.87 20.62
N VAL A 1137 -57.42 72.21 19.96
CA VAL A 1137 -58.05 70.96 20.41
C VAL A 1137 -57.20 69.78 19.97
N ILE A 1138 -56.83 68.90 20.91
CA ILE A 1138 -56.07 67.69 20.61
C ILE A 1138 -56.95 66.74 19.77
N PRO A 1139 -56.50 66.36 18.56
CA PRO A 1139 -57.23 65.41 17.72
C PRO A 1139 -57.47 64.09 18.45
N THR A 1140 -58.66 63.50 18.27
CA THR A 1140 -59.06 62.27 18.96
C THR A 1140 -58.05 61.12 18.79
N ALA A 1141 -57.38 61.05 17.64
CA ALA A 1141 -56.35 60.05 17.38
C ALA A 1141 -55.14 60.19 18.34
N ALA A 1142 -54.74 61.42 18.66
CA ALA A 1142 -53.57 61.76 19.46
C ALA A 1142 -53.86 61.92 20.97
N ARG A 1143 -55.12 61.86 21.39
CA ARG A 1143 -55.55 62.19 22.76
C ARG A 1143 -55.10 61.13 23.79
N PRO A 1144 -54.29 61.46 24.81
CA PRO A 1144 -53.93 60.53 25.88
C PRO A 1144 -55.13 60.25 26.80
N ALA A 1145 -55.13 59.07 27.45
CA ALA A 1145 -56.18 58.66 28.39
C ALA A 1145 -56.16 59.42 29.72
N GLN A 1146 -55.00 59.97 30.10
CA GLN A 1146 -54.79 60.77 31.32
C GLN A 1146 -54.06 62.07 30.98
N PRO A 1147 -54.13 63.11 31.83
CA PRO A 1147 -53.37 64.34 31.65
C PRO A 1147 -51.86 64.07 31.58
N VAL A 1148 -51.18 64.57 30.54
CA VAL A 1148 -49.73 64.42 30.38
C VAL A 1148 -49.07 65.79 30.42
N ASN A 1149 -48.27 66.04 31.45
CA ASN A 1149 -47.47 67.26 31.59
C ASN A 1149 -46.09 67.08 30.95
N MET A 1150 -45.68 68.03 30.11
CA MET A 1150 -44.38 68.02 29.44
C MET A 1150 -43.73 69.40 29.51
N THR A 1151 -42.42 69.43 29.30
CA THR A 1151 -41.64 70.67 29.14
C THR A 1151 -41.45 70.93 27.66
N ALA A 1152 -41.97 72.06 27.15
CA ALA A 1152 -41.73 72.49 25.78
C ALA A 1152 -40.48 73.39 25.70
N ALA A 1153 -39.68 73.22 24.65
CA ALA A 1153 -38.53 74.08 24.39
C ALA A 1153 -39.00 75.47 23.94
N VAL A 1154 -38.46 76.52 24.56
CA VAL A 1154 -38.67 77.91 24.13
C VAL A 1154 -37.32 78.60 24.05
N GLN A 1155 -36.83 78.82 22.84
CA GLN A 1155 -35.59 79.55 22.61
C GLN A 1155 -35.86 81.06 22.63
N ALA A 1156 -35.64 81.71 23.78
CA ALA A 1156 -35.46 83.15 23.83
C ALA A 1156 -34.06 83.43 24.35
N VAL A 1157 -33.29 84.22 23.61
CA VAL A 1157 -31.94 84.64 23.98
C VAL A 1157 -31.99 85.33 25.35
N GLY A 1158 -31.46 84.68 26.39
CA GLY A 1158 -31.07 85.36 27.65
C GLY A 1158 -31.78 84.99 28.96
N THR A 1159 -32.80 84.11 29.02
CA THR A 1159 -33.28 83.52 30.31
C THR A 1159 -34.27 82.38 30.05
N GLU A 1160 -33.94 81.16 30.51
CA GLU A 1160 -34.83 80.00 30.39
C GLU A 1160 -36.01 80.11 31.35
N TYR A 1161 -37.21 80.31 30.82
CA TYR A 1161 -38.44 80.00 31.54
C TYR A 1161 -39.09 78.79 30.90
N VAL A 1162 -39.05 77.66 31.61
CA VAL A 1162 -39.73 76.41 31.28
C VAL A 1162 -41.23 76.69 31.20
N THR A 1163 -41.80 76.55 30.01
CA THR A 1163 -43.25 76.60 29.81
C THR A 1163 -43.75 75.16 29.93
N ARG A 1164 -44.42 74.83 31.04
CA ARG A 1164 -45.09 73.53 31.17
C ARG A 1164 -46.24 73.51 30.16
N VAL A 1165 -46.32 72.45 29.39
CA VAL A 1165 -47.47 72.16 28.53
C VAL A 1165 -48.16 70.92 29.04
N GLU A 1166 -49.45 70.81 28.81
CA GLU A 1166 -50.25 69.69 29.27
C GLU A 1166 -51.21 69.24 28.18
N PHE A 1167 -51.16 67.95 27.87
CA PHE A 1167 -52.11 67.29 26.99
C PHE A 1167 -53.23 66.72 27.86
N CYS A 1168 -54.49 66.92 27.47
CA CYS A 1168 -55.67 66.46 28.21
C CYS A 1168 -55.72 66.93 29.67
N PRO A 1169 -55.65 68.24 29.96
CA PRO A 1169 -55.78 68.73 31.33
C PRO A 1169 -57.11 68.27 31.95
N GLU A 1170 -57.11 67.94 33.24
CA GLU A 1170 -58.25 67.33 33.95
C GLU A 1170 -59.56 68.11 33.78
N GLN A 1171 -59.48 69.45 33.78
CA GLN A 1171 -60.64 70.33 33.61
C GLN A 1171 -61.14 70.45 32.16
N ASN A 1172 -60.31 70.11 31.17
CA ASN A 1172 -60.59 70.26 29.73
C ASN A 1172 -59.88 69.15 28.92
N PRO A 1173 -60.34 67.88 29.00
CA PRO A 1173 -59.59 66.71 28.53
C PRO A 1173 -59.43 66.61 27.00
N THR A 1174 -59.90 67.60 26.26
CA THR A 1174 -59.78 67.67 24.80
C THR A 1174 -58.77 68.72 24.34
N GLN A 1175 -58.23 69.54 25.25
CA GLN A 1175 -57.43 70.70 24.90
C GLN A 1175 -55.93 70.43 25.12
N PHE A 1176 -55.09 71.07 24.32
CA PHE A 1176 -53.69 71.29 24.69
C PHE A 1176 -53.63 72.53 25.56
N ARG A 1177 -52.90 72.49 26.67
CA ARG A 1177 -52.79 73.60 27.63
C ARG A 1177 -51.34 74.05 27.74
N VAL A 1178 -51.14 75.36 27.77
CA VAL A 1178 -49.82 75.98 27.96
C VAL A 1178 -49.85 76.82 29.23
N TYR A 1179 -48.89 76.58 30.14
CA TYR A 1179 -48.74 77.29 31.42
C TYR A 1179 -47.62 78.32 31.36
N ARG A 1180 -47.87 79.55 31.81
CA ARG A 1180 -46.95 80.70 31.66
C ARG A 1180 -46.03 80.93 32.87
N GLY A 1181 -44.77 81.32 32.59
CA GLY A 1181 -43.87 82.06 33.49
C GLY A 1181 -43.70 83.52 33.03
N SER A 1182 -44.26 84.47 33.80
CA SER A 1182 -44.05 85.93 33.87
C SER A 1182 -43.55 86.84 32.70
N SER A 1183 -43.60 86.51 31.41
CA SER A 1183 -43.31 87.49 30.32
C SER A 1183 -44.09 87.27 29.01
N ASP A 1184 -44.33 88.34 28.22
CA ASP A 1184 -45.15 88.32 26.98
C ASP A 1184 -44.44 87.51 25.89
N ARG A 1185 -44.94 86.29 25.64
CA ARG A 1185 -44.41 85.38 24.63
C ARG A 1185 -45.39 85.24 23.47
N THR A 1186 -44.83 85.17 22.26
CA THR A 1186 -45.59 85.12 21.01
C THR A 1186 -45.61 83.73 20.37
N TRP A 1187 -45.00 82.70 20.97
CA TRP A 1187 -45.00 81.33 20.43
C TRP A 1187 -44.63 80.21 21.42
N VAL A 1188 -44.91 78.96 21.06
CA VAL A 1188 -44.51 77.70 21.75
C VAL A 1188 -44.10 76.63 20.72
N SER A 1189 -42.98 75.93 20.95
CA SER A 1189 -42.59 74.78 20.11
C SER A 1189 -43.15 73.47 20.65
N LEU A 1190 -43.62 72.62 19.75
CA LEU A 1190 -44.03 71.25 20.03
C LEU A 1190 -42.95 70.22 19.70
N ASP A 1191 -41.80 70.66 19.17
CA ASP A 1191 -40.72 69.76 18.77
C ASP A 1191 -40.17 68.98 19.97
N GLY A 1192 -40.10 67.66 19.82
CA GLY A 1192 -39.61 66.76 20.86
C GLY A 1192 -40.65 66.39 21.94
N LEU A 1193 -41.89 66.87 21.85
CA LEU A 1193 -42.96 66.45 22.74
C LEU A 1193 -43.51 65.08 22.33
N THR A 1194 -43.38 64.09 23.21
CA THR A 1194 -43.85 62.71 22.97
C THR A 1194 -44.48 62.07 24.21
N TYR A 1195 -45.54 61.28 24.03
CA TYR A 1195 -46.15 60.49 25.11
C TYR A 1195 -46.82 59.23 24.56
N TYR A 1196 -47.21 58.30 25.43
CA TYR A 1196 -48.01 57.12 25.07
C TYR A 1196 -49.50 57.37 25.38
N LYS A 1197 -50.37 56.85 24.51
CA LYS A 1197 -51.82 57.05 24.62
C LYS A 1197 -52.48 56.30 25.79
N SER A 1198 -51.93 55.13 26.12
CA SER A 1198 -52.39 54.19 27.15
C SER A 1198 -52.07 54.64 28.56
#